data_AF-A0A1J5KIS5-F1
#
_entry.id   AF-A0A1J5KIS5-F1
#
_cell.length_a   1.000
_cell.length_b   1.000
_cell.length_c   1.000
_cell.angle_alpha   90.00
_cell.angle_beta   90.00
_cell.angle_gamma   90.00
#
_symmetry.space_group_name_H-M   'P 1'
#
loop_
_entity.id
_entity.type
_entity.pdbx_description
1 polymer ?
#
loop_
_entity_poly.entity_id
_entity_poly.type
_entity_poly.pdbx_seq_one_letter_code
_entity_poly.pdbx_strand_id
1 'polypeptide(L)'
;MENYLFIPVNSLNFNNILSSESISPASFYEKRGFGFRRFERINANPLPNSILAYTKVVAIETPKSDREEYPIYLAVPESYIPADHKAFATDNVTVLQTDASIHINWKECFFIAKNEEDRKKLAAGTKRSLEIKHADLYLKNFCLVTDYNFETIDWNETILDNIRDYKNYNQNQIIKDQKLNKLKGLVYGFVSGKLKEQPSELTEGKRYFQDFINSFSVLMNEFSVLSSDSKKGKVDKVRIKNELDYLIGLKDKISILFGGNEELEVDNALIKTFAIDAAQIKEFKAINYNKTRNSIYSIVASFLKERNTELYAIDELMEVLIQKAKSFVRYNSFSLYKALDDSFNEYRVLINAKISDYEKEVALSSSFDTIPFVTGKDYSIVGYKLEGFNNDEKETFSVISNELLSRLELSTTDEIAQTRLDIIQHIGEELKKNFKQESEELEFLRRLYKSLKTVGVGFKISETTNNALQSLACFLSRYQAMDKLQDFMEKNKYQNYGMTYALWGSAYGYANLSKILLSSIDSSTEVMNLLANYTANVTLNKSLDENMLSNFLGTKKLSETKSPVFEWNISNEKNKNPEKNNMVKITFDQMLKNNKELGKKTEWVEALGECYDTMMENDIGGVFSDSSYKAKEFEKIISNKKSKGYLKGFGKAKIELAISEFLKFITKGE
;
A
#
# COMPACT_ATOMS: atom_id res chain seq x y z
N MET A 1 18.18 -11.16 30.27
CA MET A 1 17.06 -11.25 29.31
C MET A 1 15.82 -10.79 30.03
N GLU A 2 14.97 -10.03 29.35
CA GLU A 2 13.70 -9.57 29.91
C GLU A 2 12.71 -10.74 30.00
N ASN A 3 11.98 -10.84 31.12
CA ASN A 3 10.97 -11.87 31.28
C ASN A 3 9.67 -11.45 30.59
N TYR A 4 8.92 -12.43 30.07
CA TYR A 4 7.58 -12.22 29.55
C TYR A 4 6.53 -12.61 30.58
N LEU A 5 5.45 -11.84 30.60
CA LEU A 5 4.26 -12.10 31.38
C LEU A 5 3.09 -12.39 30.43
N PHE A 6 2.22 -13.29 30.85
CA PHE A 6 1.10 -13.77 30.06
C PHE A 6 -0.20 -13.28 30.67
N ILE A 7 -0.97 -12.52 29.90
CA ILE A 7 -2.29 -12.01 30.29
C ILE A 7 -3.34 -12.88 29.59
N PRO A 8 -4.13 -13.68 30.33
CA PRO A 8 -5.25 -14.41 29.76
C PRO A 8 -6.35 -13.46 29.30
N VAL A 9 -6.83 -13.65 28.08
CA VAL A 9 -7.84 -12.82 27.43
C VAL A 9 -8.86 -13.72 26.72
N ASN A 10 -10.12 -13.31 26.73
CA ASN A 10 -11.15 -13.91 25.88
C ASN A 10 -10.93 -13.54 24.40
N SER A 11 -11.01 -14.50 23.48
CA SER A 11 -10.83 -14.27 22.04
C SER A 11 -11.74 -13.17 21.46
N LEU A 12 -12.91 -12.92 22.04
CA LEU A 12 -13.82 -11.83 21.65
C LEU A 12 -13.22 -10.43 21.85
N ASN A 13 -12.21 -10.27 22.70
CA ASN A 13 -11.53 -9.00 22.94
C ASN A 13 -10.36 -8.75 21.99
N PHE A 14 -9.97 -9.72 21.17
CA PHE A 14 -8.78 -9.62 20.32
C PHE A 14 -8.83 -8.38 19.41
N ASN A 15 -9.95 -8.20 18.71
CA ASN A 15 -10.17 -7.04 17.85
C ASN A 15 -10.19 -5.72 18.62
N ASN A 16 -10.71 -5.73 19.85
CA ASN A 16 -10.74 -4.54 20.70
C ASN A 16 -9.33 -4.12 21.11
N ILE A 17 -8.51 -5.07 21.55
CA ILE A 17 -7.11 -4.82 21.92
C ILE A 17 -6.32 -4.27 20.74
N LEU A 18 -6.45 -4.87 19.55
CA LEU A 18 -5.73 -4.41 18.37
C LEU A 18 -6.25 -3.06 17.82
N SER A 19 -7.50 -2.69 18.10
CA SER A 19 -8.04 -1.39 17.64
C SER A 19 -7.36 -0.19 18.32
N SER A 20 -6.96 -0.35 19.59
CA SER A 20 -6.23 0.67 20.37
C SER A 20 -4.75 0.35 20.58
N GLU A 21 -4.31 -0.86 20.23
CA GLU A 21 -3.01 -1.43 20.61
C GLU A 21 -2.75 -1.30 22.13
N SER A 22 -3.78 -1.62 22.92
CA SER A 22 -3.71 -1.60 24.37
C SER A 22 -4.73 -2.55 24.99
N ILE A 23 -4.39 -3.05 26.18
CA ILE A 23 -5.34 -3.72 27.06
C ILE A 23 -5.53 -2.88 28.32
N SER A 24 -6.78 -2.68 28.72
CA SER A 24 -7.15 -1.88 29.90
C SER A 24 -7.94 -2.74 30.89
N PRO A 25 -8.06 -2.32 32.16
CA PRO A 25 -9.05 -2.91 33.06
C PRO A 25 -10.45 -2.90 32.41
N ALA A 26 -11.24 -3.96 32.61
CA ALA A 26 -12.53 -4.11 31.94
C ALA A 26 -13.47 -2.91 32.17
N SER A 27 -13.41 -2.28 33.34
CA SER A 27 -14.22 -1.11 33.70
C SER A 27 -13.89 0.16 32.91
N PHE A 28 -12.76 0.20 32.20
CA PHE A 28 -12.34 1.36 31.39
C PHE A 28 -13.07 1.42 30.06
N TYR A 29 -13.42 0.27 29.46
CA TYR A 29 -13.93 0.23 28.08
C TYR A 29 -15.25 0.98 27.90
N GLU A 30 -16.11 0.99 28.91
CA GLU A 30 -17.35 1.78 28.89
C GLU A 30 -17.12 3.28 29.11
N LYS A 31 -15.97 3.67 29.67
CA LYS A 31 -15.69 5.03 30.16
C LYS A 31 -14.67 5.81 29.32
N ARG A 32 -13.78 5.12 28.61
CA ARG A 32 -12.68 5.76 27.87
C ARG A 32 -13.15 6.53 26.63
N GLY A 33 -14.37 6.29 26.13
CA GLY A 33 -14.97 7.07 25.04
C GLY A 33 -14.48 6.72 23.64
N PHE A 34 -13.60 5.73 23.47
CA PHE A 34 -13.10 5.30 22.15
C PHE A 34 -12.94 3.78 22.04
N GLY A 35 -12.86 3.28 20.80
CA GLY A 35 -12.79 1.85 20.51
C GLY A 35 -14.07 1.11 20.92
N PHE A 36 -13.98 -0.20 21.12
CA PHE A 36 -15.16 -0.98 21.52
C PHE A 36 -15.46 -0.78 23.01
N ARG A 37 -16.74 -0.58 23.34
CA ARG A 37 -17.21 -0.35 24.72
C ARG A 37 -17.29 -1.60 25.58
N ARG A 38 -17.22 -2.78 24.97
CA ARG A 38 -17.40 -4.08 25.65
C ARG A 38 -16.06 -4.78 25.81
N PHE A 39 -15.90 -5.45 26.95
CA PHE A 39 -14.76 -6.32 27.23
C PHE A 39 -15.25 -7.58 27.96
N GLU A 40 -15.08 -8.73 27.32
CA GLU A 40 -15.52 -10.02 27.86
C GLU A 40 -14.46 -10.56 28.82
N ARG A 41 -14.84 -10.71 30.09
CA ARG A 41 -13.92 -11.18 31.13
C ARG A 41 -13.72 -12.69 31.05
N ILE A 42 -12.61 -13.16 31.58
CA ILE A 42 -12.29 -14.59 31.69
C ILE A 42 -12.02 -14.95 33.15
N ASN A 43 -12.21 -16.21 33.55
CA ASN A 43 -12.04 -16.64 34.94
C ASN A 43 -10.66 -16.32 35.52
N ALA A 44 -9.60 -16.41 34.69
CA ALA A 44 -8.24 -16.05 35.09
C ALA A 44 -7.94 -14.54 35.07
N ASN A 45 -8.89 -13.70 34.66
CA ASN A 45 -8.78 -12.25 34.73
C ASN A 45 -10.18 -11.64 34.99
N PRO A 46 -10.80 -11.92 36.15
CA PRO A 46 -12.21 -11.64 36.40
C PRO A 46 -12.47 -10.23 36.97
N LEU A 47 -11.41 -9.57 37.44
CA LEU A 47 -11.47 -8.33 38.20
C LEU A 47 -11.76 -7.13 37.28
N PRO A 48 -12.85 -6.38 37.48
CA PRO A 48 -13.20 -5.29 36.57
C PRO A 48 -12.22 -4.11 36.61
N ASN A 49 -11.60 -3.81 37.75
CA ASN A 49 -10.70 -2.67 37.90
C ASN A 49 -9.22 -3.05 37.86
N SER A 50 -8.90 -4.28 37.47
CA SER A 50 -7.51 -4.76 37.39
C SER A 50 -7.23 -5.51 36.09
N ILE A 51 -5.96 -5.55 35.71
CA ILE A 51 -5.39 -6.55 34.79
C ILE A 51 -4.48 -7.47 35.60
N LEU A 52 -4.64 -8.77 35.40
CA LEU A 52 -3.76 -9.81 35.95
C LEU A 52 -2.82 -10.35 34.87
N ALA A 53 -1.51 -10.31 35.14
CA ALA A 53 -0.45 -10.83 34.30
C ALA A 53 0.32 -11.92 35.04
N TYR A 54 0.60 -13.05 34.39
CA TYR A 54 1.15 -14.24 35.02
C TYR A 54 2.55 -14.53 34.51
N THR A 55 3.43 -15.02 35.38
CA THR A 55 4.79 -15.48 35.00
C THR A 55 4.79 -16.77 34.18
N LYS A 56 3.66 -17.49 34.12
CA LYS A 56 3.46 -18.73 33.37
C LYS A 56 2.17 -18.67 32.56
N VAL A 57 2.08 -19.46 31.50
CA VAL A 57 0.84 -19.59 30.71
C VAL A 57 -0.16 -20.42 31.51
N VAL A 58 -1.31 -19.82 31.82
CA VAL A 58 -2.36 -20.47 32.63
C VAL A 58 -3.34 -21.20 31.72
N ALA A 59 -3.29 -22.52 31.65
CA ALA A 59 -4.18 -23.33 30.82
C ALA A 59 -5.62 -23.26 31.34
N ILE A 60 -6.50 -22.63 30.55
CA ILE A 60 -7.93 -22.44 30.88
C ILE A 60 -8.76 -23.31 29.95
N GLU A 61 -9.81 -23.94 30.49
CA GLU A 61 -10.77 -24.68 29.66
C GLU A 61 -11.62 -23.73 28.81
N THR A 62 -11.97 -24.17 27.60
CA THR A 62 -12.83 -23.39 26.72
C THR A 62 -14.21 -23.21 27.36
N PRO A 63 -14.74 -21.98 27.47
CA PRO A 63 -16.07 -21.75 28.02
C PRO A 63 -17.14 -22.52 27.24
N LYS A 64 -18.12 -23.09 27.94
CA LYS A 64 -19.34 -23.62 27.29
C LYS A 64 -20.25 -22.44 26.95
N SER A 65 -20.22 -22.02 25.69
CA SER A 65 -20.95 -20.86 25.20
C SER A 65 -21.53 -21.12 23.82
N ASP A 66 -22.68 -20.51 23.54
CA ASP A 66 -23.27 -20.48 22.20
C ASP A 66 -22.46 -19.57 21.26
N ARG A 67 -21.64 -18.67 21.82
CA ARG A 67 -20.70 -17.85 21.07
C ARG A 67 -19.40 -18.60 20.89
N GLU A 68 -18.77 -18.42 19.73
CA GLU A 68 -17.45 -18.98 19.44
C GLU A 68 -16.37 -18.19 20.21
N GLU A 69 -16.16 -18.55 21.48
CA GLU A 69 -15.20 -17.93 22.39
C GLU A 69 -14.23 -18.95 23.00
N TYR A 70 -12.98 -18.54 23.19
CA TYR A 70 -11.90 -19.39 23.71
C TYR A 70 -10.79 -18.53 24.33
N PRO A 71 -9.98 -19.10 25.24
CA PRO A 71 -8.84 -18.40 25.83
C PRO A 71 -7.73 -18.16 24.81
N ILE A 72 -7.19 -16.95 24.83
CA ILE A 72 -5.89 -16.59 24.24
C ILE A 72 -5.03 -15.89 25.29
N TYR A 73 -3.73 -15.81 25.03
CA TYR A 73 -2.78 -15.17 25.93
C TYR A 73 -2.06 -14.06 25.21
N LEU A 74 -2.07 -12.87 25.80
CA LEU A 74 -1.23 -11.76 25.38
C LEU A 74 0.08 -11.84 26.18
N ALA A 75 1.20 -12.04 25.48
CA ALA A 75 2.53 -12.03 26.06
C ALA A 75 3.11 -10.61 25.95
N VAL A 76 3.47 -10.03 27.09
CA VAL A 76 4.10 -8.70 27.20
C VAL A 76 5.41 -8.79 27.97
N PRO A 77 6.44 -8.02 27.60
CA PRO A 77 7.65 -7.90 28.42
C PRO A 77 7.33 -7.29 29.79
N GLU A 78 8.05 -7.69 30.83
CA GLU A 78 7.85 -7.20 32.20
C GLU A 78 7.97 -5.67 32.31
N SER A 79 8.82 -5.02 31.48
CA SER A 79 8.94 -3.55 31.43
C SER A 79 7.67 -2.81 30.99
N TYR A 80 6.68 -3.51 30.44
CA TYR A 80 5.40 -2.93 30.02
C TYR A 80 4.43 -2.80 31.18
N ILE A 81 4.66 -3.55 32.27
CA ILE A 81 3.85 -3.45 33.47
C ILE A 81 4.29 -2.20 34.25
N PRO A 82 3.35 -1.31 34.62
CA PRO A 82 3.66 -0.13 35.43
C PRO A 82 4.39 -0.47 36.72
N ALA A 83 5.33 0.38 37.13
CA ALA A 83 6.19 0.13 38.30
C ALA A 83 5.44 0.04 39.64
N ASP A 84 4.20 0.54 39.72
CA ASP A 84 3.31 0.53 40.89
C ASP A 84 2.39 -0.70 40.96
N HIS A 85 2.65 -1.73 40.15
CA HIS A 85 1.92 -3.00 40.21
C HIS A 85 2.11 -3.71 41.56
N LYS A 86 1.13 -4.55 41.92
CA LYS A 86 1.22 -5.48 43.05
C LYS A 86 1.64 -6.85 42.55
N ALA A 87 2.54 -7.52 43.26
CA ALA A 87 2.95 -8.89 42.96
C ALA A 87 2.47 -9.86 44.04
N PHE A 88 1.90 -10.98 43.63
CA PHE A 88 1.41 -12.04 44.50
C PHE A 88 2.08 -13.35 44.09
N ALA A 89 2.91 -13.89 44.97
CA ALA A 89 3.50 -15.21 44.78
C ALA A 89 2.55 -16.28 45.33
N THR A 90 2.23 -17.27 44.49
CA THR A 90 1.64 -18.55 44.89
C THR A 90 2.67 -19.65 44.65
N ASP A 91 2.47 -20.84 45.23
CA ASP A 91 3.45 -21.94 45.19
C ASP A 91 3.92 -22.30 43.76
N ASN A 92 3.10 -22.03 42.74
CA ASN A 92 3.35 -22.43 41.35
C ASN A 92 3.45 -21.27 40.34
N VAL A 93 3.03 -20.04 40.68
CA VAL A 93 3.04 -18.88 39.77
C VAL A 93 3.05 -17.56 40.53
N THR A 94 3.75 -16.56 39.98
CA THR A 94 3.63 -15.17 40.43
C THR A 94 2.66 -14.42 39.52
N VAL A 95 1.70 -13.72 40.14
CA VAL A 95 0.68 -12.90 39.49
C VAL A 95 0.95 -11.42 39.77
N LEU A 96 1.05 -10.62 38.71
CA LEU A 96 1.17 -9.17 38.78
C LEU A 96 -0.19 -8.55 38.51
N GLN A 97 -0.59 -7.59 39.35
CA GLN A 97 -1.85 -6.87 39.28
C GLN A 97 -1.59 -5.39 39.06
N THR A 98 -2.23 -4.80 38.06
CA THR A 98 -2.20 -3.35 37.79
C THR A 98 -3.61 -2.82 37.49
N ASP A 99 -3.87 -1.56 37.80
CA ASP A 99 -5.11 -0.83 37.50
C ASP A 99 -4.94 0.17 36.35
N ALA A 100 -3.88 0.03 35.55
CA ALA A 100 -3.53 0.90 34.43
C ALA A 100 -3.54 0.16 33.09
N SER A 101 -3.72 0.90 31.98
CA SER A 101 -3.64 0.35 30.62
C SER A 101 -2.21 -0.10 30.28
N ILE A 102 -2.09 -1.24 29.62
CA ILE A 102 -0.83 -1.76 29.07
C ILE A 102 -0.86 -1.53 27.56
N HIS A 103 0.06 -0.70 27.05
CA HIS A 103 0.18 -0.39 25.63
C HIS A 103 1.11 -1.38 24.95
N ILE A 104 0.65 -2.01 23.87
CA ILE A 104 1.38 -3.07 23.19
C ILE A 104 1.88 -2.62 21.81
N ASN A 105 2.81 -3.38 21.24
CA ASN A 105 3.22 -3.27 19.85
C ASN A 105 3.53 -4.67 19.29
N TRP A 106 3.58 -4.77 17.97
CA TRP A 106 3.80 -6.02 17.25
C TRP A 106 5.25 -6.52 17.26
N LYS A 107 6.22 -5.69 17.69
CA LYS A 107 7.66 -6.06 17.73
C LYS A 107 8.03 -6.83 18.98
N GLU A 108 7.61 -6.34 20.14
CA GLU A 108 7.99 -6.91 21.44
C GLU A 108 6.86 -7.73 22.07
N CYS A 109 5.60 -7.51 21.71
CA CYS A 109 4.46 -8.28 22.23
C CYS A 109 3.93 -9.27 21.18
N PHE A 110 3.34 -10.37 21.65
CA PHE A 110 2.75 -11.38 20.78
C PHE A 110 1.59 -12.11 21.44
N PHE A 111 0.82 -12.86 20.65
CA PHE A 111 -0.31 -13.63 21.13
C PHE A 111 -0.03 -15.13 21.06
N ILE A 112 -0.66 -15.88 21.96
CA ILE A 112 -0.56 -17.33 22.04
C ILE A 112 -1.97 -17.94 22.03
N ALA A 113 -2.16 -18.96 21.20
CA ALA A 113 -3.39 -19.74 21.10
C ALA A 113 -3.11 -21.18 21.52
N LYS A 114 -4.17 -21.85 21.98
CA LYS A 114 -4.10 -23.26 22.38
C LYS A 114 -3.84 -24.18 21.19
N ASN A 115 -4.47 -23.90 20.05
CA ASN A 115 -4.40 -24.73 18.85
C ASN A 115 -4.51 -23.88 17.57
N GLU A 116 -4.24 -24.51 16.43
CA GLU A 116 -4.20 -23.87 15.12
C GLU A 116 -5.60 -23.45 14.60
N GLU A 117 -6.66 -24.14 15.03
CA GLU A 117 -8.03 -23.82 14.63
C GLU A 117 -8.46 -22.45 15.20
N ASP A 118 -8.21 -22.24 16.48
CA ASP A 118 -8.45 -20.98 17.19
C ASP A 118 -7.67 -19.82 16.53
N ARG A 119 -6.40 -20.05 16.17
CA ARG A 119 -5.57 -19.06 15.47
C ARG A 119 -6.16 -18.65 14.12
N LYS A 120 -6.62 -19.63 13.32
CA LYS A 120 -7.22 -19.38 12.00
C LYS A 120 -8.53 -18.62 12.09
N LYS A 121 -9.37 -18.96 13.08
CA LYS A 121 -10.65 -18.27 13.33
C LYS A 121 -10.43 -16.81 13.70
N LEU A 122 -9.51 -16.53 14.61
CA LEU A 122 -9.10 -15.15 14.94
C LEU A 122 -8.63 -14.39 13.70
N ALA A 123 -7.69 -14.98 12.94
CA ALA A 123 -7.15 -14.35 11.74
C ALA A 123 -8.25 -14.00 10.72
N ALA A 124 -9.22 -14.89 10.52
CA ALA A 124 -10.34 -14.65 9.60
C ALA A 124 -11.28 -13.53 10.09
N GLY A 125 -11.57 -13.47 11.38
CA GLY A 125 -12.41 -12.44 11.98
C GLY A 125 -11.77 -11.05 11.95
N THR A 126 -10.50 -10.96 12.33
CA THR A 126 -9.74 -9.71 12.43
C THR A 126 -9.51 -9.05 11.07
N LYS A 127 -9.22 -9.82 10.02
CA LYS A 127 -8.97 -9.26 8.67
C LYS A 127 -10.16 -8.50 8.09
N ARG A 128 -11.38 -8.79 8.54
CA ARG A 128 -12.61 -8.13 8.06
C ARG A 128 -12.89 -6.79 8.72
N SER A 129 -12.39 -6.54 9.94
CA SER A 129 -12.65 -5.30 10.66
C SER A 129 -11.86 -4.12 10.09
N LEU A 130 -12.48 -2.95 9.98
CA LEU A 130 -11.86 -1.73 9.46
C LEU A 130 -11.10 -0.96 10.57
N GLU A 131 -11.50 -1.17 11.81
CA GLU A 131 -11.00 -0.50 13.02
C GLU A 131 -9.67 -1.09 13.49
N ILE A 132 -9.26 -2.24 12.97
CA ILE A 132 -8.05 -2.94 13.39
C ILE A 132 -6.90 -2.56 12.48
N LYS A 133 -5.82 -2.08 13.10
CA LYS A 133 -4.58 -1.67 12.43
C LYS A 133 -3.56 -2.78 12.53
N HIS A 134 -2.74 -2.92 11.50
CA HIS A 134 -1.54 -3.78 11.50
C HIS A 134 -1.80 -5.23 11.92
N ALA A 135 -3.01 -5.75 11.68
CA ALA A 135 -3.42 -7.09 12.07
C ALA A 135 -2.41 -8.16 11.57
N ASP A 136 -1.94 -8.02 10.33
CA ASP A 136 -1.00 -8.96 9.74
C ASP A 136 0.35 -9.00 10.47
N LEU A 137 0.79 -7.90 11.10
CA LEU A 137 2.03 -7.88 11.89
C LEU A 137 1.88 -8.66 13.20
N TYR A 138 0.77 -8.50 13.92
CA TYR A 138 0.50 -9.31 15.11
C TYR A 138 0.25 -10.78 14.78
N LEU A 139 -0.47 -11.05 13.68
CA LEU A 139 -0.73 -12.41 13.22
C LEU A 139 0.55 -13.15 12.81
N LYS A 140 1.56 -12.44 12.27
CA LYS A 140 2.86 -13.02 11.91
C LYS A 140 3.59 -13.61 13.13
N ASN A 141 3.47 -12.97 14.29
CA ASN A 141 4.12 -13.39 15.54
C ASN A 141 3.19 -14.23 16.44
N PHE A 142 2.02 -14.65 15.94
CA PHE A 142 1.04 -15.40 16.71
C PHE A 142 1.48 -16.87 16.85
N CYS A 143 1.79 -17.26 18.09
CA CYS A 143 2.34 -18.57 18.43
C CYS A 143 1.27 -19.55 18.94
N LEU A 144 1.55 -20.84 18.89
CA LEU A 144 0.80 -21.87 19.62
C LEU A 144 1.51 -22.20 20.93
N VAL A 145 0.74 -22.61 21.95
CA VAL A 145 1.31 -23.11 23.22
C VAL A 145 2.30 -24.26 22.97
N THR A 146 2.06 -25.07 21.93
CA THR A 146 2.89 -26.22 21.54
C THR A 146 4.14 -25.87 20.75
N ASP A 147 4.25 -24.65 20.21
CA ASP A 147 5.38 -24.28 19.35
C ASP A 147 6.69 -24.07 20.13
N TYR A 148 6.57 -23.79 21.43
CA TYR A 148 7.67 -23.43 22.31
C TYR A 148 7.50 -24.09 23.68
N ASN A 149 8.61 -24.27 24.40
CA ASN A 149 8.60 -24.79 25.77
C ASN A 149 8.20 -23.70 26.78
N PHE A 150 6.97 -23.19 26.64
CA PHE A 150 6.39 -22.27 27.63
C PHE A 150 6.12 -23.01 28.93
N GLU A 151 6.42 -22.38 30.06
CA GLU A 151 6.00 -22.92 31.36
C GLU A 151 4.50 -22.75 31.49
N THR A 152 3.79 -23.86 31.65
CA THR A 152 2.32 -23.90 31.76
C THR A 152 1.89 -24.38 33.14
N ILE A 153 0.78 -23.85 33.63
CA ILE A 153 0.08 -24.36 34.82
C ILE A 153 -1.41 -24.50 34.52
N ASP A 154 -2.07 -25.47 35.15
CA ASP A 154 -3.52 -25.59 35.04
C ASP A 154 -4.23 -24.51 35.86
N TRP A 155 -5.31 -23.96 35.32
CA TRP A 155 -6.12 -22.96 36.01
C TRP A 155 -6.76 -23.53 37.27
N ASN A 156 -6.64 -22.81 38.38
CA ASN A 156 -7.31 -23.11 39.64
C ASN A 156 -7.72 -21.78 40.33
N GLU A 157 -8.95 -21.69 40.82
CA GLU A 157 -9.48 -20.50 41.49
C GLU A 157 -8.63 -20.06 42.69
N THR A 158 -7.99 -21.01 43.38
CA THR A 158 -7.11 -20.73 44.54
C THR A 158 -5.92 -19.82 44.22
N ILE A 159 -5.52 -19.73 42.93
CA ILE A 159 -4.48 -18.79 42.47
C ILE A 159 -4.86 -17.34 42.82
N LEU A 160 -6.16 -17.03 42.91
CA LEU A 160 -6.67 -15.69 43.19
C LEU A 160 -7.11 -15.47 44.65
N ASP A 161 -6.96 -16.43 45.55
CA ASP A 161 -7.51 -16.36 46.91
C ASP A 161 -7.07 -15.12 47.69
N ASN A 162 -5.84 -14.64 47.44
CA ASN A 162 -5.24 -13.48 48.09
C ASN A 162 -5.28 -12.21 47.24
N ILE A 163 -5.85 -12.27 46.03
CA ILE A 163 -5.92 -11.14 45.11
C ILE A 163 -7.31 -10.51 45.24
N ARG A 164 -7.35 -9.20 45.46
CA ARG A 164 -8.59 -8.42 45.59
C ARG A 164 -8.57 -7.30 44.56
N ASP A 165 -9.72 -7.02 43.98
CA ASP A 165 -9.83 -5.92 43.02
C ASP A 165 -9.57 -4.57 43.68
N TYR A 166 -9.20 -3.59 42.86
CA TYR A 166 -9.21 -2.20 43.27
C TYR A 166 -10.64 -1.74 43.50
N LYS A 167 -10.83 -0.92 44.55
CA LYS A 167 -12.16 -0.47 44.98
C LYS A 167 -12.89 0.33 43.89
N ASN A 168 -12.15 1.17 43.18
CA ASN A 168 -12.66 2.05 42.14
C ASN A 168 -11.79 1.93 40.89
N TYR A 169 -12.35 2.28 39.74
CA TYR A 169 -11.58 2.45 38.51
C TYR A 169 -10.64 3.66 38.64
N ASN A 170 -9.48 3.57 38.00
CA ASN A 170 -8.46 4.62 38.05
C ASN A 170 -8.73 5.70 36.99
N GLN A 171 -9.42 6.76 37.38
CA GLN A 171 -9.79 7.86 36.46
C GLN A 171 -8.57 8.55 35.83
N ASN A 172 -7.45 8.66 36.56
CA ASN A 172 -6.24 9.27 36.02
C ASN A 172 -5.65 8.44 34.88
N GLN A 173 -5.72 7.11 34.97
CA GLN A 173 -5.28 6.22 33.89
C GLN A 173 -6.21 6.26 32.68
N ILE A 174 -7.52 6.43 32.88
CA ILE A 174 -8.48 6.64 31.77
C ILE A 174 -8.13 7.93 31.02
N ILE A 175 -7.90 9.04 31.74
CA ILE A 175 -7.52 10.33 31.14
C ILE A 175 -6.19 10.20 30.38
N LYS A 176 -5.21 9.48 30.95
CA LYS A 176 -3.93 9.18 30.30
C LYS A 176 -4.12 8.42 28.98
N ASP A 177 -4.96 7.38 28.99
CA ASP A 177 -5.28 6.55 27.82
C ASP A 177 -5.99 7.35 26.72
N GLN A 178 -6.94 8.23 27.09
CA GLN A 178 -7.61 9.16 26.16
C GLN A 178 -6.63 10.11 25.48
N LYS A 179 -5.75 10.73 26.27
CA LYS A 179 -4.70 11.63 25.75
C LYS A 179 -3.77 10.92 24.79
N LEU A 180 -3.32 9.72 25.13
CA LEU A 180 -2.45 8.93 24.26
C LEU A 180 -3.17 8.52 22.97
N ASN A 181 -4.43 8.09 23.05
CA ASN A 181 -5.21 7.74 21.86
C ASN A 181 -5.30 8.94 20.88
N LYS A 182 -5.51 10.15 21.39
CA LYS A 182 -5.53 11.38 20.58
C LYS A 182 -4.17 11.73 20.00
N LEU A 183 -3.12 11.68 20.81
CA LEU A 183 -1.75 11.93 20.36
C LEU A 183 -1.34 10.94 19.26
N LYS A 184 -1.60 9.65 19.48
CA LYS A 184 -1.31 8.62 18.48
C LYS A 184 -2.12 8.85 17.20
N GLY A 185 -3.38 9.27 17.33
CA GLY A 185 -4.20 9.68 16.20
C GLY A 185 -3.59 10.83 15.42
N LEU A 186 -3.12 11.88 16.11
CA LEU A 186 -2.43 13.03 15.52
C LEU A 186 -1.21 12.58 14.70
N VAL A 187 -0.35 11.74 15.29
CA VAL A 187 0.90 11.31 14.65
C VAL A 187 0.65 10.40 13.46
N TYR A 188 -0.21 9.39 13.61
CA TYR A 188 -0.54 8.49 12.50
C TYR A 188 -1.29 9.21 11.39
N GLY A 189 -2.18 10.15 11.74
CA GLY A 189 -2.85 11.02 10.79
C GLY A 189 -1.86 11.88 10.02
N PHE A 190 -0.90 12.51 10.71
CA PHE A 190 0.14 13.31 10.07
C PHE A 190 0.96 12.52 9.05
N VAL A 191 1.48 11.36 9.46
CA VAL A 191 2.33 10.53 8.61
C VAL A 191 1.55 10.00 7.41
N SER A 192 0.34 9.47 7.63
CA SER A 192 -0.55 9.04 6.54
C SER A 192 -0.84 10.18 5.56
N GLY A 193 -1.14 11.37 6.09
CA GLY A 193 -1.41 12.55 5.27
C GLY A 193 -0.19 12.95 4.45
N LYS A 194 1.00 13.05 5.06
CA LYS A 194 2.25 13.39 4.36
C LYS A 194 2.60 12.40 3.26
N LEU A 195 2.42 11.10 3.49
CA LEU A 195 2.63 10.08 2.45
C LEU A 195 1.64 10.18 1.28
N LYS A 196 0.51 10.85 1.49
CA LYS A 196 -0.46 11.16 0.43
C LYS A 196 -0.23 12.51 -0.23
N GLU A 197 0.61 13.38 0.33
CA GLU A 197 0.88 14.68 -0.30
C GLU A 197 1.57 14.43 -1.63
N GLN A 198 0.91 14.83 -2.71
CA GLN A 198 1.44 14.72 -4.05
C GLN A 198 1.89 16.12 -4.51
N PRO A 199 3.01 16.21 -5.24
CA PRO A 199 3.40 17.44 -5.92
C PRO A 199 2.24 17.99 -6.74
N SER A 200 2.17 19.31 -6.81
CA SER A 200 1.10 19.98 -7.56
C SER A 200 1.06 19.56 -9.01
N GLU A 201 2.24 19.32 -9.57
CA GLU A 201 2.52 18.86 -10.91
C GLU A 201 1.81 17.53 -11.20
N LEU A 202 1.86 16.59 -10.27
CA LEU A 202 1.25 15.26 -10.41
C LEU A 202 -0.28 15.34 -10.38
N THR A 203 -0.81 16.16 -9.47
CA THR A 203 -2.26 16.41 -9.35
C THR A 203 -2.80 17.08 -10.61
N GLU A 204 -2.08 18.08 -11.13
CA GLU A 204 -2.46 18.75 -12.37
C GLU A 204 -2.33 17.84 -13.58
N GLY A 205 -1.29 17.00 -13.63
CA GLY A 205 -1.07 16.02 -14.68
C GLY A 205 -2.20 15.02 -14.80
N LYS A 206 -2.65 14.45 -13.67
CA LYS A 206 -3.84 13.58 -13.60
C LYS A 206 -5.09 14.26 -14.11
N ARG A 207 -5.32 15.51 -13.70
CA ARG A 207 -6.48 16.29 -14.15
C ARG A 207 -6.45 16.47 -15.66
N TYR A 208 -5.32 16.89 -16.22
CA TYR A 208 -5.17 17.06 -17.67
C TYR A 208 -5.34 15.73 -18.42
N PHE A 209 -4.85 14.63 -17.85
CA PHE A 209 -5.07 13.30 -18.44
C PHE A 209 -6.55 12.89 -18.39
N GLN A 210 -7.26 13.13 -17.29
CA GLN A 210 -8.69 12.86 -17.22
C GLN A 210 -9.48 13.73 -18.20
N ASP A 211 -9.12 15.00 -18.36
CA ASP A 211 -9.68 15.90 -19.37
C ASP A 211 -9.42 15.36 -20.78
N PHE A 212 -8.22 14.82 -21.04
CA PHE A 212 -7.87 14.18 -22.31
C PHE A 212 -8.76 12.97 -22.58
N ILE A 213 -8.93 12.07 -21.60
CA ILE A 213 -9.81 10.89 -21.73
C ILE A 213 -11.25 11.30 -21.99
N ASN A 214 -11.75 12.32 -21.29
CA ASN A 214 -13.12 12.81 -21.47
C ASN A 214 -13.33 13.36 -22.88
N SER A 215 -12.41 14.22 -23.34
CA SER A 215 -12.42 14.82 -24.68
C SER A 215 -12.27 13.76 -25.78
N PHE A 216 -11.36 12.82 -25.62
CA PHE A 216 -11.15 11.73 -26.58
C PHE A 216 -12.35 10.79 -26.65
N SER A 217 -13.02 10.50 -25.52
CA SER A 217 -14.25 9.70 -25.49
C SER A 217 -15.38 10.37 -26.27
N VAL A 218 -15.48 11.71 -26.22
CA VAL A 218 -16.44 12.46 -27.05
C VAL A 218 -16.13 12.26 -28.54
N LEU A 219 -14.86 12.35 -28.95
CA LEU A 219 -14.45 12.05 -30.33
C LEU A 219 -14.77 10.61 -30.75
N MET A 220 -14.52 9.63 -29.86
CA MET A 220 -14.81 8.22 -30.15
C MET A 220 -16.29 7.97 -30.41
N ASN A 221 -17.17 8.63 -29.65
CA ASN A 221 -18.61 8.57 -29.90
C ASN A 221 -18.99 9.16 -31.26
N GLU A 222 -18.38 10.29 -31.64
CA GLU A 222 -18.61 10.88 -32.97
C GLU A 222 -18.08 9.97 -34.10
N PHE A 223 -16.88 9.42 -33.94
CA PHE A 223 -16.27 8.51 -34.90
C PHE A 223 -17.06 7.21 -35.05
N SER A 224 -17.65 6.69 -33.96
CA SER A 224 -18.55 5.55 -34.00
C SER A 224 -19.71 5.80 -34.96
N VAL A 225 -20.36 6.96 -34.87
CA VAL A 225 -21.47 7.34 -35.75
C VAL A 225 -20.99 7.43 -37.21
N LEU A 226 -19.82 8.00 -37.45
CA LEU A 226 -19.24 8.15 -38.79
C LEU A 226 -18.76 6.85 -39.42
N SER A 227 -18.44 5.84 -38.60
CA SER A 227 -18.04 4.52 -39.06
C SER A 227 -19.22 3.64 -39.47
N SER A 228 -20.45 4.01 -39.09
CA SER A 228 -21.67 3.27 -39.39
C SER A 228 -22.29 3.68 -40.74
N ASP A 229 -22.45 2.73 -41.65
CA ASP A 229 -22.92 2.95 -43.03
C ASP A 229 -24.34 3.54 -43.15
N SER A 230 -25.11 3.55 -42.05
CA SER A 230 -26.54 3.86 -42.06
C SER A 230 -26.90 5.34 -41.84
N LYS A 231 -25.94 6.21 -41.47
CA LYS A 231 -26.18 7.65 -41.32
C LYS A 231 -24.99 8.46 -41.83
N LYS A 232 -25.07 8.95 -43.07
CA LYS A 232 -24.24 10.08 -43.55
C LYS A 232 -24.65 11.37 -42.81
N GLY A 233 -24.33 11.45 -41.52
CA GLY A 233 -24.40 12.70 -40.78
C GLY A 233 -23.39 13.70 -41.37
N LYS A 234 -23.79 14.97 -41.48
CA LYS A 234 -22.84 16.04 -41.80
C LYS A 234 -21.82 16.11 -40.66
N VAL A 235 -20.57 15.78 -40.96
CA VAL A 235 -19.43 15.93 -40.05
C VAL A 235 -19.21 17.41 -39.76
N ASP A 236 -19.28 17.81 -38.50
CA ASP A 236 -18.80 19.12 -38.08
C ASP A 236 -17.26 19.09 -37.98
N LYS A 237 -16.61 19.29 -39.13
CA LYS A 237 -15.15 19.28 -39.23
C LYS A 237 -14.49 20.39 -38.39
N VAL A 238 -15.21 21.47 -38.12
CA VAL A 238 -14.69 22.58 -37.29
C VAL A 238 -14.64 22.13 -35.83
N ARG A 239 -15.71 21.49 -35.35
CA ARG A 239 -15.75 20.93 -34.00
C ARG A 239 -14.67 19.88 -33.77
N ILE A 240 -14.53 18.90 -34.68
CA ILE A 240 -13.50 17.86 -34.57
C ILE A 240 -12.09 18.46 -34.56
N LYS A 241 -11.85 19.49 -35.38
CA LYS A 241 -10.56 20.19 -35.40
C LYS A 241 -10.29 20.89 -34.06
N ASN A 242 -11.25 21.63 -33.53
CA ASN A 242 -11.11 22.30 -32.24
C ASN A 242 -10.84 21.30 -31.09
N GLU A 243 -11.49 20.15 -31.12
CA GLU A 243 -11.28 19.09 -30.13
C GLU A 243 -9.87 18.48 -30.24
N LEU A 244 -9.40 18.22 -31.47
CA LEU A 244 -8.02 17.75 -31.71
C LEU A 244 -6.97 18.80 -31.27
N ASP A 245 -7.22 20.08 -31.52
CA ASP A 245 -6.33 21.16 -31.09
C ASP A 245 -6.31 21.27 -29.55
N TYR A 246 -7.46 21.06 -28.88
CA TYR A 246 -7.53 20.98 -27.42
C TYR A 246 -6.77 19.78 -26.84
N LEU A 247 -6.90 18.60 -27.45
CA LEU A 247 -6.16 17.39 -27.07
C LEU A 247 -4.64 17.57 -27.21
N ILE A 248 -4.18 18.25 -28.26
CA ILE A 248 -2.76 18.60 -28.43
C ILE A 248 -2.31 19.51 -27.27
N GLY A 249 -3.10 20.53 -26.93
CA GLY A 249 -2.79 21.42 -25.82
C GLY A 249 -2.76 20.72 -24.44
N LEU A 250 -3.59 19.69 -24.23
CA LEU A 250 -3.54 18.85 -23.03
C LEU A 250 -2.28 17.96 -23.04
N LYS A 251 -1.97 17.31 -24.16
CA LYS A 251 -0.77 16.50 -24.33
C LYS A 251 0.50 17.29 -24.00
N ASP A 252 0.62 18.52 -24.53
CA ASP A 252 1.80 19.36 -24.30
C ASP A 252 1.95 19.75 -22.82
N LYS A 253 0.84 20.03 -22.12
CA LYS A 253 0.87 20.27 -20.65
C LYS A 253 1.30 19.03 -19.88
N ILE A 254 0.82 17.85 -20.26
CA ILE A 254 1.19 16.58 -19.61
C ILE A 254 2.66 16.25 -19.85
N SER A 255 3.17 16.46 -21.07
CA SER A 255 4.58 16.26 -21.43
C SER A 255 5.51 17.10 -20.54
N ILE A 256 5.15 18.36 -20.26
CA ILE A 256 5.90 19.22 -19.32
C ILE A 256 5.93 18.65 -17.90
N LEU A 257 4.85 18.03 -17.45
CA LEU A 257 4.69 17.54 -16.07
C LEU A 257 5.34 16.17 -15.83
N PHE A 258 5.43 15.31 -16.85
CA PHE A 258 5.92 13.93 -16.72
C PHE A 258 7.19 13.60 -17.51
N GLY A 259 7.72 14.52 -18.34
CA GLY A 259 8.82 14.22 -19.28
C GLY A 259 10.19 13.90 -18.68
N GLY A 260 10.34 13.87 -17.34
CA GLY A 260 11.62 13.67 -16.66
C GLY A 260 12.02 12.21 -16.39
N ASN A 261 11.07 11.25 -16.40
CA ASN A 261 11.31 9.90 -15.87
C ASN A 261 11.42 8.78 -16.95
N GLU A 262 11.17 9.10 -18.22
CA GLU A 262 10.95 8.10 -19.27
C GLU A 262 12.26 7.62 -19.94
N GLU A 263 13.34 8.38 -19.81
CA GLU A 263 14.65 8.01 -20.36
C GLU A 263 15.28 6.83 -19.60
N LEU A 264 15.01 6.71 -18.30
CA LEU A 264 15.50 5.63 -17.44
C LEU A 264 14.90 4.26 -17.81
N GLU A 265 13.62 4.21 -18.19
CA GLU A 265 12.96 2.96 -18.60
C GLU A 265 13.57 2.41 -19.90
N VAL A 266 13.82 3.29 -20.87
CA VAL A 266 14.44 2.93 -22.15
C VAL A 266 15.90 2.53 -21.96
N ASP A 267 16.65 3.26 -21.13
CA ASP A 267 18.03 2.91 -20.76
C ASP A 267 18.08 1.53 -20.09
N ASN A 268 17.19 1.24 -19.13
CA ASN A 268 17.10 -0.07 -18.48
C ASN A 268 16.73 -1.19 -19.47
N ALA A 269 15.80 -0.92 -20.39
CA ALA A 269 15.44 -1.86 -21.45
C ALA A 269 16.61 -2.13 -22.39
N LEU A 270 17.39 -1.10 -22.73
CA LEU A 270 18.61 -1.22 -23.55
C LEU A 270 19.68 -2.05 -22.85
N ILE A 271 19.99 -1.76 -21.58
CA ILE A 271 20.95 -2.52 -20.76
C ILE A 271 20.55 -3.99 -20.73
N LYS A 272 19.27 -4.27 -20.43
CA LYS A 272 18.77 -5.64 -20.31
C LYS A 272 18.74 -6.38 -21.64
N THR A 273 18.32 -5.71 -22.72
CA THR A 273 18.10 -6.33 -24.03
C THR A 273 19.39 -6.56 -24.79
N PHE A 274 20.35 -5.63 -24.69
CA PHE A 274 21.59 -5.65 -25.45
C PHE A 274 22.83 -5.97 -24.60
N ALA A 275 22.66 -6.21 -23.30
CA ALA A 275 23.74 -6.46 -22.35
C ALA A 275 24.84 -5.37 -22.40
N ILE A 276 24.42 -4.12 -22.62
CA ILE A 276 25.31 -2.95 -22.64
C ILE A 276 25.32 -2.26 -21.28
N ASP A 277 26.38 -1.50 -21.00
CA ASP A 277 26.50 -0.72 -19.77
C ASP A 277 26.11 0.76 -19.96
N ALA A 278 26.02 1.49 -18.85
CA ALA A 278 25.64 2.90 -18.85
C ALA A 278 26.65 3.81 -19.60
N ALA A 279 27.92 3.41 -19.71
CA ALA A 279 28.91 4.16 -20.48
C ALA A 279 28.67 4.00 -21.99
N GLN A 280 28.33 2.79 -22.43
CA GLN A 280 27.98 2.48 -23.82
C GLN A 280 26.69 3.17 -24.26
N ILE A 281 25.69 3.29 -23.37
CA ILE A 281 24.48 4.09 -23.64
C ILE A 281 24.86 5.55 -23.91
N LYS A 282 25.80 6.10 -23.16
CA LYS A 282 26.29 7.47 -23.34
C LYS A 282 26.95 7.65 -24.71
N GLU A 283 27.68 6.65 -25.19
CA GLU A 283 28.23 6.63 -26.54
C GLU A 283 27.13 6.54 -27.61
N PHE A 284 26.11 5.70 -27.40
CA PHE A 284 24.98 5.56 -28.33
C PHE A 284 24.19 6.86 -28.48
N LYS A 285 24.09 7.65 -27.40
CA LYS A 285 23.48 8.99 -27.41
C LYS A 285 24.32 10.00 -28.18
N ALA A 286 25.65 9.85 -28.19
CA ALA A 286 26.58 10.77 -28.85
C ALA A 286 26.79 10.49 -30.35
N ILE A 287 26.64 9.23 -30.79
CA ILE A 287 26.91 8.85 -32.18
C ILE A 287 25.65 9.03 -33.04
N ASN A 288 25.75 9.83 -34.11
CA ASN A 288 24.68 10.04 -35.08
C ASN A 288 24.85 9.15 -36.32
N TYR A 289 23.75 8.58 -36.80
CA TYR A 289 23.75 7.72 -37.99
C TYR A 289 23.76 8.56 -39.28
N ASN A 290 24.68 8.27 -40.22
CA ASN A 290 24.69 8.77 -41.61
C ASN A 290 24.37 10.27 -41.82
N LYS A 291 24.93 11.15 -40.98
CA LYS A 291 24.66 12.61 -41.01
C LYS A 291 23.19 13.00 -40.80
N THR A 292 22.36 12.09 -40.30
CA THR A 292 21.01 12.41 -39.81
C THR A 292 21.09 13.07 -38.44
N ARG A 293 19.99 13.67 -37.98
CA ARG A 293 19.86 14.15 -36.59
C ARG A 293 19.56 13.03 -35.60
N ASN A 294 19.46 11.77 -36.06
CA ASN A 294 19.10 10.65 -35.22
C ASN A 294 20.36 9.96 -34.69
N SER A 295 20.43 9.84 -33.36
CA SER A 295 21.48 9.09 -32.69
C SER A 295 21.25 7.58 -32.86
N ILE A 296 22.29 6.78 -32.66
CA ILE A 296 22.15 5.32 -32.56
C ILE A 296 21.13 4.99 -31.46
N TYR A 297 21.19 5.72 -30.35
CA TYR A 297 20.22 5.61 -29.27
C TYR A 297 18.78 5.81 -29.75
N SER A 298 18.47 6.88 -30.48
CA SER A 298 17.08 7.15 -30.89
C SER A 298 16.53 6.10 -31.85
N ILE A 299 17.38 5.56 -32.72
CA ILE A 299 16.99 4.47 -33.64
C ILE A 299 16.66 3.20 -32.87
N VAL A 300 17.53 2.79 -31.94
CA VAL A 300 17.32 1.56 -31.16
C VAL A 300 16.15 1.72 -30.18
N ALA A 301 16.00 2.91 -29.57
CA ALA A 301 14.84 3.23 -28.74
C ALA A 301 13.53 3.09 -29.51
N SER A 302 13.43 3.65 -30.73
CA SER A 302 12.24 3.46 -31.58
C SER A 302 11.97 1.99 -31.89
N PHE A 303 13.01 1.21 -32.21
CA PHE A 303 12.88 -0.23 -32.50
C PHE A 303 12.34 -1.03 -31.29
N LEU A 304 12.77 -0.69 -30.08
CA LEU A 304 12.30 -1.31 -28.84
C LEU A 304 10.84 -0.92 -28.55
N LYS A 305 10.51 0.38 -28.66
CA LYS A 305 9.15 0.89 -28.43
C LYS A 305 8.13 0.26 -29.38
N GLU A 306 8.48 0.05 -30.65
CA GLU A 306 7.61 -0.65 -31.61
C GLU A 306 7.25 -2.10 -31.20
N ARG A 307 8.06 -2.73 -30.35
CA ARG A 307 7.88 -4.12 -29.89
C ARG A 307 7.32 -4.22 -28.47
N ASN A 308 7.52 -3.20 -27.66
CA ASN A 308 6.96 -3.11 -26.33
C ASN A 308 6.33 -1.74 -26.13
N THR A 309 4.99 -1.69 -26.17
CA THR A 309 4.23 -0.46 -26.02
C THR A 309 4.41 0.18 -24.64
N GLU A 310 4.81 -0.59 -23.62
CA GLU A 310 5.11 -0.09 -22.27
C GLU A 310 6.31 0.87 -22.24
N LEU A 311 7.18 0.85 -23.25
CA LEU A 311 8.34 1.74 -23.34
C LEU A 311 8.02 3.11 -23.94
N TYR A 312 6.79 3.32 -24.46
CA TYR A 312 6.39 4.65 -24.91
C TYR A 312 6.15 5.57 -23.71
N ALA A 313 6.57 6.80 -23.90
CA ALA A 313 6.24 7.91 -23.03
C ALA A 313 4.73 8.19 -23.01
N ILE A 314 4.26 8.81 -21.94
CA ILE A 314 2.85 9.20 -21.78
C ILE A 314 2.42 10.13 -22.92
N ASP A 315 3.27 11.07 -23.32
CA ASP A 315 2.99 12.01 -24.40
C ASP A 315 3.06 11.35 -25.78
N GLU A 316 3.99 10.41 -26.01
CA GLU A 316 4.08 9.62 -27.23
C GLU A 316 2.83 8.76 -27.44
N LEU A 317 2.33 8.09 -26.40
CA LEU A 317 1.08 7.31 -26.46
C LEU A 317 -0.11 8.20 -26.86
N MET A 318 -0.22 9.40 -26.28
CA MET A 318 -1.26 10.36 -26.64
C MET A 318 -1.09 10.91 -28.06
N GLU A 319 0.13 11.18 -28.49
CA GLU A 319 0.42 11.61 -29.87
C GLU A 319 -0.01 10.53 -30.87
N VAL A 320 0.27 9.25 -30.59
CA VAL A 320 -0.18 8.14 -31.45
C VAL A 320 -1.71 8.11 -31.56
N LEU A 321 -2.45 8.31 -30.46
CA LEU A 321 -3.90 8.40 -30.49
C LEU A 321 -4.40 9.57 -31.33
N ILE A 322 -3.82 10.75 -31.16
CA ILE A 322 -4.15 11.95 -31.94
C ILE A 322 -3.89 11.72 -33.43
N GLN A 323 -2.78 11.07 -33.80
CA GLN A 323 -2.46 10.77 -35.20
C GLN A 323 -3.40 9.72 -35.81
N LYS A 324 -3.78 8.69 -35.05
CA LYS A 324 -4.79 7.72 -35.49
C LYS A 324 -6.15 8.38 -35.67
N ALA A 325 -6.55 9.28 -34.77
CA ALA A 325 -7.77 10.09 -34.91
C ALA A 325 -7.75 10.97 -36.17
N LYS A 326 -6.64 11.70 -36.42
CA LYS A 326 -6.44 12.49 -37.64
C LYS A 326 -6.54 11.61 -38.90
N SER A 327 -6.01 10.40 -38.85
CA SER A 327 -6.05 9.44 -39.96
C SER A 327 -7.48 8.95 -40.23
N PHE A 328 -8.25 8.66 -39.18
CA PHE A 328 -9.66 8.29 -39.28
C PHE A 328 -10.51 9.40 -39.91
N VAL A 329 -10.27 10.67 -39.53
CA VAL A 329 -10.98 11.82 -40.13
C VAL A 329 -10.71 11.94 -41.63
N ARG A 330 -9.51 11.58 -42.09
CA ARG A 330 -9.15 11.58 -43.52
C ARG A 330 -9.74 10.38 -44.27
N TYR A 331 -9.72 9.20 -43.63
CA TYR A 331 -10.14 7.93 -44.21
C TYR A 331 -11.04 7.21 -43.21
N ASN A 332 -12.34 7.45 -43.27
CA ASN A 332 -13.29 6.83 -42.36
C ASN A 332 -13.57 5.39 -42.79
N SER A 333 -13.30 4.43 -41.91
CA SER A 333 -13.73 3.04 -42.09
C SER A 333 -13.99 2.39 -40.75
N PHE A 334 -14.89 1.40 -40.72
CA PHE A 334 -15.13 0.62 -39.50
C PHE A 334 -13.86 -0.04 -38.96
N SER A 335 -12.97 -0.53 -39.85
CA SER A 335 -11.70 -1.13 -39.45
C SER A 335 -10.75 -0.14 -38.75
N LEU A 336 -10.69 1.11 -39.24
CA LEU A 336 -9.87 2.16 -38.65
C LEU A 336 -10.46 2.67 -37.33
N TYR A 337 -11.79 2.75 -37.24
CA TYR A 337 -12.48 3.06 -35.98
C TYR A 337 -12.15 2.01 -34.92
N LYS A 338 -12.31 0.72 -35.24
CA LYS A 338 -12.05 -0.37 -34.30
C LYS A 338 -10.60 -0.39 -33.83
N ALA A 339 -9.64 -0.25 -34.76
CA ALA A 339 -8.23 -0.17 -34.40
C ALA A 339 -7.91 1.03 -33.50
N LEU A 340 -8.59 2.17 -33.69
CA LEU A 340 -8.45 3.33 -32.82
C LEU A 340 -9.07 3.10 -31.44
N ASP A 341 -10.24 2.48 -31.37
CA ASP A 341 -10.93 2.13 -30.11
C ASP A 341 -10.11 1.15 -29.27
N ASP A 342 -9.57 0.10 -29.90
CA ASP A 342 -8.68 -0.86 -29.25
C ASP A 342 -7.44 -0.14 -28.68
N SER A 343 -6.81 0.76 -29.47
CA SER A 343 -5.65 1.54 -29.03
C SER A 343 -5.99 2.50 -27.89
N PHE A 344 -7.17 3.14 -27.93
CA PHE A 344 -7.61 4.07 -26.90
C PHE A 344 -7.79 3.35 -25.56
N ASN A 345 -8.43 2.19 -25.57
CA ASN A 345 -8.63 1.38 -24.37
C ASN A 345 -7.30 0.86 -23.81
N GLU A 346 -6.42 0.34 -24.66
CA GLU A 346 -5.08 -0.13 -24.28
C GLU A 346 -4.24 1.00 -23.65
N TYR A 347 -4.11 2.12 -24.36
CA TYR A 347 -3.23 3.20 -23.93
C TYR A 347 -3.78 3.93 -22.72
N ARG A 348 -5.10 4.00 -22.55
CA ARG A 348 -5.72 4.51 -21.33
C ARG A 348 -5.29 3.70 -20.10
N VAL A 349 -5.29 2.38 -20.19
CA VAL A 349 -4.87 1.51 -19.08
C VAL A 349 -3.38 1.69 -18.80
N LEU A 350 -2.56 1.69 -19.86
CA LEU A 350 -1.11 1.84 -19.75
C LEU A 350 -0.69 3.19 -19.15
N ILE A 351 -1.28 4.30 -19.60
CA ILE A 351 -0.98 5.63 -19.05
C ILE A 351 -1.41 5.72 -17.58
N ASN A 352 -2.55 5.16 -17.20
CA ASN A 352 -2.96 5.11 -15.78
C ASN A 352 -1.95 4.34 -14.92
N ALA A 353 -1.42 3.22 -15.43
CA ALA A 353 -0.39 2.45 -14.74
C ALA A 353 0.89 3.29 -14.55
N LYS A 354 1.37 3.95 -15.62
CA LYS A 354 2.55 4.83 -15.57
C LYS A 354 2.39 6.00 -14.59
N ILE A 355 1.24 6.69 -14.61
CA ILE A 355 0.94 7.76 -13.63
C ILE A 355 0.95 7.19 -12.21
N SER A 356 0.36 6.00 -12.00
CA SER A 356 0.33 5.35 -10.68
C SER A 356 1.73 4.94 -10.19
N ASP A 357 2.63 4.55 -11.08
CA ASP A 357 4.01 4.22 -10.73
C ASP A 357 4.81 5.48 -10.40
N TYR A 358 4.62 6.57 -11.16
CA TYR A 358 5.17 7.88 -10.82
C TYR A 358 4.71 8.35 -9.43
N GLU A 359 3.44 8.15 -9.08
CA GLU A 359 2.94 8.43 -7.73
C GLU A 359 3.66 7.64 -6.64
N LYS A 360 3.91 6.35 -6.88
CA LYS A 360 4.64 5.51 -5.91
C LYS A 360 6.08 5.97 -5.75
N GLU A 361 6.76 6.28 -6.85
CA GLU A 361 8.14 6.76 -6.82
C GLU A 361 8.25 8.08 -6.06
N VAL A 362 7.35 9.02 -6.32
CA VAL A 362 7.28 10.29 -5.58
C VAL A 362 6.99 10.04 -4.10
N ALA A 363 6.03 9.17 -3.77
CA ALA A 363 5.72 8.83 -2.38
C ALA A 363 6.90 8.15 -1.65
N LEU A 364 7.69 7.33 -2.36
CA LEU A 364 8.92 6.71 -1.84
C LEU A 364 10.06 7.71 -1.67
N SER A 365 10.12 8.75 -2.50
CA SER A 365 11.11 9.83 -2.40
C SER A 365 10.86 10.78 -1.21
N SER A 366 9.62 10.83 -0.71
CA SER A 366 9.24 11.53 0.52
C SER A 366 9.84 10.83 1.73
N SER A 367 11.14 11.01 2.01
CA SER A 367 11.78 10.40 3.16
C SER A 367 11.20 10.95 4.47
N PHE A 368 10.87 10.04 5.38
CA PHE A 368 10.41 10.36 6.74
C PHE A 368 11.52 10.00 7.71
N ASP A 369 12.48 10.91 7.88
CA ASP A 369 13.63 10.63 8.73
C ASP A 369 13.24 10.71 10.21
N THR A 370 12.28 11.57 10.57
CA THR A 370 11.80 11.74 11.95
C THR A 370 10.32 12.13 12.04
N ILE A 371 9.68 11.76 13.15
CA ILE A 371 8.36 12.31 13.52
C ILE A 371 8.55 13.75 14.02
N PRO A 372 7.84 14.74 13.47
CA PRO A 372 8.15 16.15 13.73
C PRO A 372 7.60 16.67 15.06
N PHE A 373 7.01 15.84 15.90
CA PHE A 373 6.35 16.26 17.13
C PHE A 373 7.22 15.99 18.34
N VAL A 374 7.38 16.99 19.20
CA VAL A 374 8.00 16.84 20.52
C VAL A 374 6.88 16.89 21.56
N THR A 375 6.72 15.83 22.33
CA THR A 375 5.63 15.69 23.31
C THR A 375 6.10 15.97 24.73
N GLY A 376 5.31 16.76 25.46
CA GLY A 376 5.46 16.93 26.90
C GLY A 376 5.01 15.70 27.69
N LYS A 377 5.27 15.70 29.00
CA LYS A 377 4.86 14.61 29.92
C LYS A 377 3.34 14.47 30.04
N ASP A 378 2.61 15.52 29.72
CA ASP A 378 1.15 15.58 29.74
C ASP A 378 0.50 15.25 28.39
N TYR A 379 1.30 14.78 27.43
CA TYR A 379 0.94 14.47 26.04
C TYR A 379 0.57 15.66 25.16
N SER A 380 0.81 16.89 25.63
CA SER A 380 0.75 18.09 24.79
C SER A 380 1.92 18.13 23.81
N ILE A 381 1.76 18.83 22.70
CA ILE A 381 2.86 19.15 21.79
C ILE A 381 3.58 20.39 22.31
N VAL A 382 4.86 20.24 22.64
CA VAL A 382 5.72 21.31 23.16
C VAL A 382 6.71 21.84 22.11
N GLY A 383 6.79 21.19 20.94
CA GLY A 383 7.66 21.64 19.85
C GLY A 383 7.41 20.92 18.53
N TYR A 384 7.80 21.58 17.44
CA TYR A 384 7.69 21.07 16.07
C TYR A 384 9.04 21.11 15.35
N LYS A 385 9.41 19.99 14.75
CA LYS A 385 10.52 19.84 13.80
C LYS A 385 9.98 19.67 12.39
N LEU A 386 9.09 20.56 11.97
CA LEU A 386 8.60 20.60 10.59
C LEU A 386 9.55 21.45 9.74
N GLU A 387 10.13 20.84 8.71
CA GLU A 387 10.87 21.56 7.68
C GLU A 387 9.89 22.30 6.73
N GLY A 388 10.29 23.45 6.19
CA GLY A 388 9.48 24.22 5.23
C GLY A 388 8.43 25.17 5.82
N PHE A 389 8.17 25.13 7.13
CA PHE A 389 7.23 26.05 7.79
C PHE A 389 7.95 27.16 8.56
N ASN A 390 7.39 28.37 8.52
CA ASN A 390 7.88 29.48 9.33
C ASN A 390 7.51 29.30 10.82
N ASN A 391 8.08 30.11 11.70
CA ASN A 391 7.86 29.97 13.14
C ASN A 391 6.40 30.24 13.54
N ASP A 392 5.75 31.21 12.89
CA ASP A 392 4.37 31.60 13.19
C ASP A 392 3.38 30.49 12.81
N GLU A 393 3.61 29.78 11.71
CA GLU A 393 2.83 28.60 11.30
C GLU A 393 3.01 27.44 12.27
N LYS A 394 4.24 27.19 12.74
CA LYS A 394 4.52 26.15 13.75
C LYS A 394 3.81 26.45 15.06
N GLU A 395 3.83 27.71 15.49
CA GLU A 395 3.12 28.17 16.67
C GLU A 395 1.61 28.04 16.51
N THR A 396 1.07 28.49 15.38
CA THR A 396 -0.36 28.38 15.07
C THR A 396 -0.82 26.92 15.09
N PHE A 397 -0.07 26.04 14.43
CA PHE A 397 -0.37 24.61 14.42
C PHE A 397 -0.26 23.97 15.81
N SER A 398 0.66 24.47 16.66
CA SER A 398 0.78 24.09 18.07
C SER A 398 -0.50 24.36 18.84
N VAL A 399 -0.99 25.60 18.76
CA VAL A 399 -2.21 26.03 19.45
C VAL A 399 -3.40 25.18 19.01
N ILE A 400 -3.57 24.98 17.69
CA ILE A 400 -4.67 24.19 17.14
C ILE A 400 -4.59 22.74 17.59
N SER A 401 -3.41 22.11 17.48
CA SER A 401 -3.23 20.70 17.85
C SER A 401 -3.48 20.49 19.34
N ASN A 402 -2.94 21.36 20.20
CA ASN A 402 -3.12 21.26 21.64
C ASN A 402 -4.58 21.51 22.08
N GLU A 403 -5.32 22.39 21.40
CA GLU A 403 -6.76 22.55 21.63
C GLU A 403 -7.53 21.25 21.33
N LEU A 404 -7.21 20.54 20.25
CA LEU A 404 -7.88 19.28 19.92
C LEU A 404 -7.45 18.12 20.84
N LEU A 405 -6.17 18.08 21.24
CA LEU A 405 -5.64 17.09 22.18
C LEU A 405 -6.23 17.26 23.60
N SER A 406 -6.55 18.49 24.02
CA SER A 406 -7.12 18.77 25.35
C SER A 406 -8.58 18.35 25.47
N ARG A 407 -9.32 18.28 24.36
CA ARG A 407 -10.74 17.90 24.30
C ARG A 407 -10.95 16.38 24.30
N LEU A 408 -10.80 15.76 25.46
CA LEU A 408 -10.84 14.29 25.62
C LEU A 408 -12.16 13.64 25.16
N GLU A 409 -13.28 14.36 25.30
CA GLU A 409 -14.61 13.89 24.88
C GLU A 409 -14.82 13.93 23.37
N LEU A 410 -13.96 14.64 22.62
CA LEU A 410 -14.08 14.72 21.17
C LEU A 410 -13.62 13.38 20.58
N SER A 411 -14.53 12.61 20.00
CA SER A 411 -14.23 11.31 19.39
C SER A 411 -15.18 10.92 18.24
N THR A 412 -16.30 11.63 18.09
CA THR A 412 -17.35 11.37 17.11
C THR A 412 -17.69 12.60 16.28
N THR A 413 -18.33 12.35 15.13
CA THR A 413 -18.83 13.39 14.23
C THR A 413 -19.79 14.36 14.93
N ASP A 414 -20.68 13.86 15.79
CA ASP A 414 -21.68 14.67 16.47
C ASP A 414 -21.06 15.60 17.52
N GLU A 415 -20.07 15.11 18.28
CA GLU A 415 -19.32 15.93 19.24
C GLU A 415 -18.54 17.05 18.55
N ILE A 416 -17.91 16.76 17.39
CA ILE A 416 -17.23 17.78 16.58
C ILE A 416 -18.23 18.81 16.05
N ALA A 417 -19.40 18.35 15.57
CA ALA A 417 -20.44 19.25 15.08
C ALA A 417 -20.92 20.25 16.14
N GLN A 418 -21.07 19.78 17.39
CA GLN A 418 -21.52 20.58 18.52
C GLN A 418 -20.45 21.56 19.02
N THR A 419 -19.17 21.19 18.97
CA THR A 419 -18.08 21.96 19.59
C THR A 419 -17.21 22.76 18.62
N ARG A 420 -17.37 22.59 17.30
CA ARG A 420 -16.51 23.24 16.28
C ARG A 420 -16.43 24.77 16.37
N LEU A 421 -17.51 25.44 16.80
CA LEU A 421 -17.51 26.89 16.96
C LEU A 421 -16.72 27.31 18.21
N ASP A 422 -16.85 26.55 19.29
CA ASP A 422 -16.11 26.76 20.53
C ASP A 422 -14.61 26.50 20.34
N ILE A 423 -14.26 25.48 19.53
CA ILE A 423 -12.87 25.20 19.13
C ILE A 423 -12.25 26.44 18.47
N ILE A 424 -12.93 27.03 17.48
CA ILE A 424 -12.44 28.23 16.79
C ILE A 424 -12.27 29.39 17.77
N GLN A 425 -13.21 29.56 18.70
CA GLN A 425 -13.16 30.64 19.68
C GLN A 425 -11.95 30.50 20.61
N HIS A 426 -11.73 29.33 21.22
CA HIS A 426 -10.57 29.10 22.09
C HIS A 426 -9.24 29.23 21.35
N ILE A 427 -9.15 28.71 20.12
CA ILE A 427 -7.96 28.90 19.27
C ILE A 427 -7.70 30.40 19.06
N GLY A 428 -8.73 31.18 18.74
CA GLY A 428 -8.60 32.63 18.58
C GLY A 428 -8.18 33.34 19.87
N GLU A 429 -8.67 32.91 21.03
CA GLU A 429 -8.29 33.45 22.34
C GLU A 429 -6.83 33.14 22.69
N GLU A 430 -6.35 31.92 22.43
CA GLU A 430 -4.96 31.54 22.64
C GLU A 430 -4.02 32.25 21.65
N LEU A 431 -4.35 32.30 20.36
CA LEU A 431 -3.55 33.03 19.37
C LEU A 431 -3.48 34.53 19.70
N LYS A 432 -4.52 35.12 20.28
CA LYS A 432 -4.49 36.54 20.72
C LYS A 432 -3.48 36.79 21.85
N LYS A 433 -3.10 35.78 22.63
CA LYS A 433 -2.05 35.91 23.66
C LYS A 433 -0.65 35.93 23.03
N ASN A 434 -0.50 35.24 21.90
CA ASN A 434 0.78 35.04 21.23
C ASN A 434 1.05 36.07 20.12
N PHE A 435 -0.01 36.52 19.43
CA PHE A 435 0.02 37.52 18.36
C PHE A 435 -0.58 38.87 18.81
N LYS A 436 -0.40 39.92 18.00
CA LYS A 436 -1.05 41.24 18.24
C LYS A 436 -2.58 41.11 18.16
N GLN A 437 -3.32 41.99 18.86
CA GLN A 437 -4.79 41.94 18.96
C GLN A 437 -5.55 42.01 17.62
N GLU A 438 -4.91 42.51 16.56
CA GLU A 438 -5.44 42.61 15.20
C GLU A 438 -4.43 41.99 14.22
N SER A 439 -4.46 40.66 14.11
CA SER A 439 -3.65 39.92 13.14
C SER A 439 -4.53 39.33 12.03
N GLU A 440 -3.93 39.07 10.86
CA GLU A 440 -4.62 38.46 9.72
C GLU A 440 -5.18 37.06 10.09
N GLU A 441 -4.50 36.35 10.97
CA GLU A 441 -4.93 35.05 11.53
C GLU A 441 -6.23 35.16 12.31
N LEU A 442 -6.34 36.18 13.19
CA LEU A 442 -7.54 36.41 13.99
C LEU A 442 -8.72 36.86 13.10
N GLU A 443 -8.47 37.63 12.06
CA GLU A 443 -9.51 37.98 11.08
C GLU A 443 -9.99 36.74 10.31
N PHE A 444 -9.07 35.89 9.84
CA PHE A 444 -9.39 34.64 9.17
C PHE A 444 -10.26 33.73 10.05
N LEU A 445 -9.93 33.55 11.33
CA LEU A 445 -10.74 32.77 12.27
C LEU A 445 -12.14 33.35 12.47
N ARG A 446 -12.28 34.68 12.55
CA ARG A 446 -13.60 35.33 12.62
C ARG A 446 -14.44 35.07 11.37
N ARG A 447 -13.83 35.08 10.18
CA ARG A 447 -14.52 34.76 8.92
C ARG A 447 -14.92 33.29 8.85
N LEU A 448 -14.01 32.38 9.24
CA LEU A 448 -14.30 30.95 9.35
C LEU A 448 -15.48 30.70 10.29
N TYR A 449 -15.44 31.27 11.49
CA TYR A 449 -16.54 31.18 12.47
C TYR A 449 -17.88 31.63 11.88
N LYS A 450 -17.91 32.80 11.22
CA LYS A 450 -19.13 33.33 10.57
C LYS A 450 -19.63 32.41 9.48
N SER A 451 -18.74 31.83 8.66
CA SER A 451 -19.10 30.92 7.58
C SER A 451 -19.72 29.61 8.07
N LEU A 452 -19.25 29.10 9.21
CA LEU A 452 -19.79 27.87 9.82
C LEU A 452 -21.10 28.11 10.58
N LYS A 453 -21.31 29.34 11.08
CA LYS A 453 -22.52 29.73 11.81
C LYS A 453 -23.68 30.13 10.90
N THR A 454 -23.40 30.81 9.78
CA THR A 454 -24.43 31.40 8.92
C THR A 454 -24.37 30.81 7.52
N VAL A 455 -25.48 30.18 7.10
CA VAL A 455 -25.63 29.64 5.75
C VAL A 455 -25.55 30.76 4.72
N GLY A 456 -24.78 30.56 3.65
CA GLY A 456 -24.64 31.51 2.54
C GLY A 456 -23.54 32.56 2.71
N VAL A 457 -22.84 32.59 3.84
CA VAL A 457 -21.61 33.39 3.99
C VAL A 457 -20.47 32.66 3.27
N GLY A 458 -20.03 33.22 2.14
CA GLY A 458 -18.90 32.69 1.39
C GLY A 458 -17.61 32.73 2.20
N PHE A 459 -16.77 31.71 2.04
CA PHE A 459 -15.47 31.59 2.69
C PHE A 459 -14.50 30.87 1.75
N LYS A 460 -13.29 31.41 1.57
CA LYS A 460 -12.24 30.78 0.79
C LYS A 460 -11.05 30.45 1.68
N ILE A 461 -10.61 29.20 1.63
CA ILE A 461 -9.43 28.72 2.38
C ILE A 461 -8.17 29.52 2.00
N SER A 462 -8.07 29.95 0.75
CA SER A 462 -6.96 30.76 0.23
C SER A 462 -6.92 32.22 0.72
N GLU A 463 -7.81 32.63 1.62
CA GLU A 463 -7.79 33.97 2.24
C GLU A 463 -6.62 34.18 3.21
N THR A 464 -5.94 33.11 3.63
CA THR A 464 -4.70 33.17 4.41
C THR A 464 -3.60 32.40 3.72
N THR A 465 -2.34 32.79 3.94
CA THR A 465 -1.15 32.03 3.53
C THR A 465 -0.70 31.03 4.61
N ASN A 466 -1.25 31.12 5.82
CA ASN A 466 -0.89 30.25 6.94
C ASN A 466 -1.51 28.85 6.75
N ASN A 467 -0.66 27.88 6.44
CA ASN A 467 -1.10 26.52 6.14
C ASN A 467 -1.80 25.85 7.33
N ALA A 468 -1.44 26.18 8.58
CA ALA A 468 -2.08 25.61 9.76
C ALA A 468 -3.56 26.04 9.87
N LEU A 469 -3.85 27.32 9.59
CA LEU A 469 -5.22 27.83 9.54
C LEU A 469 -6.02 27.27 8.36
N GLN A 470 -5.37 27.10 7.20
CA GLN A 470 -6.00 26.43 6.06
C GLN A 470 -6.39 24.99 6.39
N SER A 471 -5.51 24.25 7.07
CA SER A 471 -5.78 22.90 7.58
C SER A 471 -6.97 22.87 8.54
N LEU A 472 -7.02 23.80 9.50
CA LEU A 472 -8.14 23.92 10.43
C LEU A 472 -9.46 24.19 9.69
N ALA A 473 -9.44 25.12 8.73
CA ALA A 473 -10.61 25.45 7.93
C ALA A 473 -11.09 24.26 7.10
N CYS A 474 -10.17 23.50 6.48
CA CYS A 474 -10.50 22.28 5.75
C CYS A 474 -11.16 21.25 6.66
N PHE A 475 -10.52 20.95 7.79
CA PHE A 475 -11.02 20.00 8.78
C PHE A 475 -12.42 20.38 9.28
N LEU A 476 -12.62 21.59 9.81
CA LEU A 476 -13.90 22.01 10.39
C LEU A 476 -15.02 22.18 9.35
N SER A 477 -14.67 22.37 8.08
CA SER A 477 -15.64 22.40 6.98
C SER A 477 -16.11 21.00 6.57
N ARG A 478 -15.26 19.98 6.70
CA ARG A 478 -15.52 18.62 6.18
C ARG A 478 -15.04 17.51 7.12
N TYR A 479 -15.30 17.62 8.43
CA TYR A 479 -14.86 16.66 9.45
C TYR A 479 -15.61 15.31 9.48
N GLN A 480 -16.61 15.07 8.64
CA GLN A 480 -17.51 13.91 8.78
C GLN A 480 -16.97 12.63 8.15
N ALA A 481 -16.32 12.74 7.00
CA ALA A 481 -15.76 11.62 6.27
C ALA A 481 -14.47 12.04 5.56
N MET A 482 -13.46 11.18 5.61
CA MET A 482 -12.10 11.51 5.15
C MET A 482 -12.02 11.67 3.62
N ASP A 483 -12.77 10.86 2.88
CA ASP A 483 -12.94 10.98 1.43
C ASP A 483 -13.49 12.38 1.05
N LYS A 484 -14.54 12.83 1.75
CA LYS A 484 -15.13 14.16 1.55
C LYS A 484 -14.19 15.29 1.95
N LEU A 485 -13.34 15.08 2.96
CA LEU A 485 -12.31 16.03 3.33
C LEU A 485 -11.26 16.14 2.24
N GLN A 486 -10.75 15.00 1.76
CA GLN A 486 -9.74 14.97 0.70
C GLN A 486 -10.27 15.62 -0.58
N ASP A 487 -11.46 15.25 -1.04
CA ASP A 487 -12.14 15.88 -2.18
C ASP A 487 -12.25 17.41 -2.02
N PHE A 488 -12.53 17.87 -0.80
CA PHE A 488 -12.68 19.29 -0.52
C PHE A 488 -11.32 20.02 -0.55
N MET A 489 -10.27 19.40 -0.03
CA MET A 489 -8.91 19.93 -0.12
C MET A 489 -8.45 20.02 -1.58
N GLU A 490 -8.66 18.97 -2.37
CA GLU A 490 -8.34 18.94 -3.81
C GLU A 490 -9.09 20.03 -4.59
N LYS A 491 -10.41 20.19 -4.35
CA LYS A 491 -11.22 21.25 -4.97
C LYS A 491 -10.74 22.66 -4.62
N ASN A 492 -10.17 22.84 -3.43
CA ASN A 492 -9.60 24.11 -2.98
C ASN A 492 -8.10 24.24 -3.28
N LYS A 493 -7.51 23.29 -4.01
CA LYS A 493 -6.07 23.23 -4.35
C LYS A 493 -5.16 23.30 -3.12
N TYR A 494 -5.61 22.71 -2.01
CA TYR A 494 -4.84 22.66 -0.77
C TYR A 494 -4.20 21.29 -0.60
N GLN A 495 -2.88 21.26 -0.45
CA GLN A 495 -2.06 20.05 -0.60
C GLN A 495 -1.41 19.56 0.69
N ASN A 496 -1.54 20.30 1.81
CA ASN A 496 -0.95 19.89 3.09
C ASN A 496 -1.86 18.87 3.82
N TYR A 497 -1.96 17.66 3.27
CA TYR A 497 -2.71 16.55 3.87
C TYR A 497 -2.18 16.16 5.24
N GLY A 498 -0.87 16.23 5.47
CA GLY A 498 -0.25 15.90 6.75
C GLY A 498 -0.84 16.68 7.91
N MET A 499 -0.86 18.01 7.82
CA MET A 499 -1.44 18.86 8.86
C MET A 499 -2.93 18.60 9.05
N THR A 500 -3.70 18.49 7.96
CA THR A 500 -5.15 18.33 8.07
C THR A 500 -5.54 16.97 8.66
N TYR A 501 -4.84 15.91 8.24
CA TYR A 501 -5.07 14.56 8.76
C TYR A 501 -4.59 14.42 10.20
N ALA A 502 -3.55 15.15 10.60
CA ALA A 502 -3.13 15.25 12.00
C ALA A 502 -4.23 15.86 12.87
N LEU A 503 -4.87 16.95 12.41
CA LEU A 503 -6.01 17.55 13.12
C LEU A 503 -7.18 16.55 13.23
N TRP A 504 -7.51 15.86 12.13
CA TRP A 504 -8.49 14.78 12.14
C TRP A 504 -8.16 13.71 13.18
N GLY A 505 -6.93 13.22 13.15
CA GLY A 505 -6.43 12.20 14.06
C GLY A 505 -6.43 12.64 15.53
N SER A 506 -6.09 13.90 15.80
CA SER A 506 -6.15 14.48 17.15
C SER A 506 -7.59 14.61 17.68
N ALA A 507 -8.54 14.88 16.76
CA ALA A 507 -9.95 15.02 17.10
C ALA A 507 -10.59 13.65 17.34
N TYR A 508 -10.42 12.67 16.45
CA TYR A 508 -11.06 11.35 16.55
C TYR A 508 -10.29 10.33 17.39
N GLY A 509 -8.96 10.46 17.47
CA GLY A 509 -8.06 9.51 18.10
C GLY A 509 -7.75 8.28 17.24
N TYR A 510 -6.65 7.60 17.58
CA TYR A 510 -6.11 6.46 16.83
C TYR A 510 -7.11 5.31 16.68
N ALA A 511 -7.83 4.96 17.75
CA ALA A 511 -8.78 3.85 17.74
C ALA A 511 -9.89 4.03 16.68
N ASN A 512 -10.27 5.27 16.39
CA ASN A 512 -11.32 5.58 15.41
C ASN A 512 -10.78 5.82 13.99
N LEU A 513 -9.45 5.81 13.78
CA LEU A 513 -8.88 5.81 12.44
C LEU A 513 -9.12 4.47 11.74
N SER A 514 -9.52 4.50 10.48
CA SER A 514 -9.70 3.28 9.68
C SER A 514 -8.37 2.76 9.14
N LYS A 515 -8.25 1.44 8.97
CA LYS A 515 -7.08 0.84 8.31
C LYS A 515 -6.87 1.34 6.88
N ILE A 516 -7.94 1.75 6.20
CA ILE A 516 -7.87 2.33 4.84
C ILE A 516 -7.07 3.63 4.87
N LEU A 517 -7.27 4.46 5.90
CA LEU A 517 -6.49 5.69 6.06
C LEU A 517 -4.99 5.38 6.24
N LEU A 518 -4.67 4.34 6.99
CA LEU A 518 -3.29 4.00 7.32
C LEU A 518 -2.61 3.11 6.28
N SER A 519 -3.32 2.73 5.20
CA SER A 519 -2.79 1.84 4.16
C SER A 519 -1.50 2.35 3.50
N SER A 520 -1.34 3.67 3.36
CA SER A 520 -0.10 4.28 2.87
C SER A 520 1.11 3.97 3.77
N ILE A 521 0.88 3.84 5.07
CA ILE A 521 1.92 3.53 6.06
C ILE A 521 2.33 2.05 5.95
N ASP A 522 1.37 1.14 5.75
CA ASP A 522 1.63 -0.30 5.64
C ASP A 522 2.56 -0.65 4.44
N SER A 523 2.71 0.26 3.47
CA SER A 523 3.62 0.10 2.33
C SER A 523 5.11 0.33 2.67
N SER A 524 5.42 1.01 3.79
CA SER A 524 6.80 1.34 4.20
C SER A 524 7.13 0.79 5.58
N THR A 525 8.00 -0.23 5.61
CA THR A 525 8.48 -0.83 6.87
C THR A 525 9.27 0.16 7.72
N GLU A 526 10.01 1.08 7.08
CA GLU A 526 10.79 2.11 7.77
C GLU A 526 9.89 3.09 8.52
N VAL A 527 8.85 3.60 7.87
CA VAL A 527 7.88 4.51 8.48
C VAL A 527 7.13 3.83 9.62
N MET A 528 6.74 2.56 9.43
CA MET A 528 6.14 1.75 10.48
C MET A 528 7.06 1.60 11.71
N ASN A 529 8.34 1.36 11.49
CA ASN A 529 9.33 1.26 12.56
C ASN A 529 9.50 2.60 13.30
N LEU A 530 9.52 3.71 12.57
CA LEU A 530 9.61 5.05 13.12
C LEU A 530 8.40 5.36 14.03
N LEU A 531 7.18 5.06 13.58
CA LEU A 531 5.95 5.24 14.36
C LEU A 531 5.90 4.37 15.62
N ALA A 532 6.33 3.10 15.50
CA ALA A 532 6.39 2.19 16.63
C ALA A 532 7.39 2.69 17.69
N ASN A 533 8.58 3.12 17.28
CA ASN A 533 9.60 3.69 18.17
C ASN A 533 9.14 4.99 18.82
N TYR A 534 8.51 5.89 18.07
CA TYR A 534 7.93 7.11 18.62
C TYR A 534 6.90 6.80 19.71
N THR A 535 5.98 5.88 19.42
CA THR A 535 4.92 5.49 20.37
C THR A 535 5.51 4.84 21.61
N ALA A 536 6.51 3.97 21.46
CA ALA A 536 7.22 3.33 22.57
C ALA A 536 7.97 4.35 23.45
N ASN A 537 8.65 5.33 22.85
CA ASN A 537 9.30 6.40 23.60
C ASN A 537 8.29 7.21 24.43
N VAL A 538 7.10 7.49 23.87
CA VAL A 538 6.04 8.24 24.57
C VAL A 538 5.38 7.42 25.70
N THR A 539 5.18 6.12 25.49
CA THR A 539 4.41 5.26 26.40
C THR A 539 5.26 4.56 27.46
N LEU A 540 6.46 4.13 27.07
CA LEU A 540 7.35 3.29 27.86
C LEU A 540 8.67 3.99 28.20
N ASN A 541 8.92 5.19 27.65
CA ASN A 541 10.18 5.92 27.83
C ASN A 541 11.42 5.08 27.43
N LYS A 542 11.27 4.26 26.39
CA LYS A 542 12.34 3.44 25.79
C LYS A 542 12.15 3.30 24.28
N SER A 543 13.24 2.99 23.59
CA SER A 543 13.19 2.53 22.20
C SER A 543 12.95 1.01 22.14
N LEU A 544 12.37 0.54 21.04
CA LEU A 544 12.07 -0.88 20.86
C LEU A 544 13.34 -1.66 20.49
N ASP A 545 13.49 -2.86 21.05
CA ASP A 545 14.51 -3.82 20.67
C ASP A 545 13.95 -4.81 19.63
N GLU A 546 14.44 -4.70 18.40
CA GLU A 546 14.00 -5.54 17.28
C GLU A 546 14.30 -7.02 17.47
N ASN A 547 15.26 -7.36 18.33
CA ASN A 547 15.68 -8.73 18.59
C ASN A 547 15.09 -9.30 19.87
N MET A 548 14.34 -8.53 20.66
CA MET A 548 13.83 -8.99 21.96
C MET A 548 12.99 -10.26 21.81
N LEU A 549 12.00 -10.23 20.90
CA LEU A 549 11.10 -11.34 20.68
C LEU A 549 11.82 -12.56 20.12
N SER A 550 12.67 -12.38 19.10
CA SER A 550 13.41 -13.48 18.48
C SER A 550 14.40 -14.13 19.44
N ASN A 551 15.06 -13.34 20.28
CA ASN A 551 15.95 -13.83 21.34
C ASN A 551 15.15 -14.64 22.38
N PHE A 552 14.02 -14.12 22.87
CA PHE A 552 13.17 -14.81 23.83
C PHE A 552 12.65 -16.15 23.27
N LEU A 553 12.02 -16.12 22.09
CA LEU A 553 11.50 -17.32 21.44
C LEU A 553 12.63 -18.31 21.12
N GLY A 554 13.81 -17.83 20.75
CA GLY A 554 15.02 -18.63 20.57
C GLY A 554 15.39 -19.45 21.81
N THR A 555 15.28 -18.89 23.02
CA THR A 555 15.52 -19.63 24.28
C THR A 555 14.45 -20.67 24.61
N LYS A 556 13.25 -20.53 24.01
CA LYS A 556 12.11 -21.42 24.25
C LYS A 556 11.90 -22.43 23.12
N LYS A 557 12.72 -22.41 22.06
CA LYS A 557 12.64 -23.40 20.98
C LYS A 557 12.86 -24.81 21.54
N LEU A 558 11.97 -25.72 21.20
CA LEU A 558 12.13 -27.14 21.51
C LEU A 558 13.36 -27.69 20.78
N SER A 559 14.31 -28.27 21.50
CA SER A 559 15.48 -28.93 20.91
C SER A 559 15.04 -30.15 20.10
N GLU A 560 15.19 -30.07 18.79
CA GLU A 560 15.06 -31.14 17.78
C GLU A 560 13.83 -32.07 17.88
N THR A 561 12.73 -31.61 17.26
CA THR A 561 12.00 -32.47 16.32
C THR A 561 11.79 -31.70 15.03
N LYS A 562 12.30 -32.25 13.92
CA LYS A 562 12.06 -31.75 12.56
C LYS A 562 10.56 -31.71 12.29
N SER A 563 9.97 -30.53 12.42
CA SER A 563 8.80 -30.10 11.67
C SER A 563 9.19 -28.80 10.95
N PRO A 564 8.69 -28.60 9.72
CA PRO A 564 9.35 -27.75 8.74
C PRO A 564 9.36 -26.32 9.24
N VAL A 565 10.57 -25.82 9.48
CA VAL A 565 10.86 -24.41 9.46
C VAL A 565 10.45 -23.92 8.07
N PHE A 566 9.29 -23.28 7.98
CA PHE A 566 9.00 -22.40 6.85
C PHE A 566 9.85 -21.15 7.06
N GLU A 567 11.14 -21.30 6.79
CA GLU A 567 12.02 -20.18 6.51
C GLU A 567 11.54 -19.59 5.20
N TRP A 568 10.74 -18.53 5.28
CA TRP A 568 10.77 -17.52 4.22
C TRP A 568 12.15 -16.86 4.30
N ASN A 569 13.14 -17.54 3.70
CA ASN A 569 14.35 -16.88 3.28
C ASN A 569 13.92 -15.81 2.28
N ILE A 570 13.99 -14.54 2.69
CA ILE A 570 14.19 -13.45 1.74
C ILE A 570 15.61 -13.64 1.20
N SER A 571 15.75 -14.58 0.27
CA SER A 571 16.90 -14.60 -0.61
C SER A 571 16.63 -13.58 -1.70
N ASN A 572 17.42 -12.51 -1.70
CA ASN A 572 17.70 -11.73 -2.89
C ASN A 572 17.75 -12.67 -4.10
N GLU A 573 16.84 -12.49 -5.05
CA GLU A 573 16.90 -13.16 -6.34
C GLU A 573 18.12 -12.62 -7.11
N LYS A 574 19.27 -13.23 -6.84
CA LYS A 574 20.32 -13.40 -7.83
C LYS A 574 20.48 -14.89 -8.08
N ASN A 575 20.18 -15.27 -9.31
CA ASN A 575 20.61 -16.49 -10.00
C ASN A 575 20.48 -17.80 -9.21
N LYS A 576 19.36 -18.51 -9.44
CA LYS A 576 19.37 -19.97 -9.40
C LYS A 576 19.02 -20.54 -10.77
N ASN A 577 20.03 -21.13 -11.40
CA ASN A 577 19.87 -22.13 -12.46
C ASN A 577 18.85 -23.20 -12.00
N PRO A 578 17.90 -23.63 -12.84
CA PRO A 578 17.03 -24.73 -12.51
C PRO A 578 17.82 -26.05 -12.44
N GLU A 579 17.61 -26.79 -11.35
CA GLU A 579 18.04 -28.17 -11.22
C GLU A 579 17.39 -29.03 -12.31
N LYS A 580 18.23 -29.88 -12.93
CA LYS A 580 17.87 -30.84 -13.97
C LYS A 580 16.83 -31.83 -13.45
N ASN A 581 15.58 -31.64 -13.85
CA ASN A 581 14.66 -32.76 -14.02
C ASN A 581 15.26 -33.68 -15.09
N ASN A 582 15.56 -34.93 -14.73
CA ASN A 582 15.85 -36.01 -15.67
C ASN A 582 14.57 -36.35 -16.47
N MET A 583 14.13 -35.44 -17.34
CA MET A 583 13.31 -35.81 -18.50
C MET A 583 14.24 -36.39 -19.55
N VAL A 584 13.94 -37.60 -20.02
CA VAL A 584 14.56 -38.16 -21.22
C VAL A 584 14.36 -37.12 -22.34
N LYS A 585 15.45 -36.50 -22.80
CA LYS A 585 15.41 -35.49 -23.86
C LYS A 585 15.09 -36.21 -25.17
N ILE A 586 13.80 -36.26 -25.51
CA ILE A 586 13.31 -36.84 -26.78
C ILE A 586 13.90 -35.98 -27.91
N THR A 587 14.49 -36.59 -28.94
CA THR A 587 14.98 -35.84 -30.11
C THR A 587 13.83 -35.41 -31.01
N PHE A 588 14.03 -34.38 -31.85
CA PHE A 588 12.98 -33.90 -32.76
C PHE A 588 12.46 -35.03 -33.67
N ASP A 589 13.36 -35.88 -34.18
CA ASP A 589 13.01 -37.06 -34.97
C ASP A 589 12.14 -38.07 -34.20
N GLN A 590 12.42 -38.28 -32.91
CA GLN A 590 11.62 -39.17 -32.07
C GLN A 590 10.21 -38.58 -31.83
N MET A 591 10.09 -37.27 -31.69
CA MET A 591 8.80 -36.59 -31.62
C MET A 591 8.01 -36.71 -32.92
N LEU A 592 8.66 -36.55 -34.07
CA LEU A 592 8.04 -36.72 -35.39
C LEU A 592 7.59 -38.17 -35.64
N LYS A 593 8.39 -39.17 -35.23
CA LYS A 593 8.01 -40.60 -35.32
C LYS A 593 6.76 -40.95 -34.52
N ASN A 594 6.55 -40.27 -33.38
CA ASN A 594 5.38 -40.46 -32.52
C ASN A 594 4.13 -39.73 -33.05
N ASN A 595 4.27 -38.85 -34.05
CA ASN A 595 3.14 -38.14 -34.64
C ASN A 595 2.41 -39.03 -35.66
N LYS A 596 1.10 -39.25 -35.45
CA LYS A 596 0.27 -40.15 -36.26
C LYS A 596 0.20 -39.80 -37.74
N GLU A 597 0.48 -38.56 -38.15
CA GLU A 597 0.41 -38.12 -39.55
C GLU A 597 1.78 -37.92 -40.19
N LEU A 598 2.74 -37.33 -39.46
CA LEU A 598 4.09 -37.05 -39.96
C LEU A 598 4.99 -38.29 -39.90
N GLY A 599 4.80 -39.17 -38.92
CA GLY A 599 5.55 -40.42 -38.75
C GLY A 599 5.19 -41.55 -39.73
N LYS A 600 4.20 -41.35 -40.62
CA LYS A 600 3.73 -42.40 -41.57
C LYS A 600 4.75 -42.76 -42.64
N LYS A 601 5.71 -41.88 -42.93
CA LYS A 601 6.79 -42.10 -43.91
C LYS A 601 8.12 -41.71 -43.30
N THR A 602 9.06 -42.65 -43.27
CA THR A 602 10.42 -42.42 -42.76
C THR A 602 11.12 -41.28 -43.51
N GLU A 603 10.91 -41.20 -44.82
CA GLU A 603 11.42 -40.14 -45.70
C GLU A 603 11.01 -38.72 -45.25
N TRP A 604 9.81 -38.55 -44.67
CA TRP A 604 9.36 -37.25 -44.17
C TRP A 604 10.00 -36.90 -42.84
N VAL A 605 10.20 -37.89 -41.97
CA VAL A 605 10.88 -37.69 -40.69
C VAL A 605 12.33 -37.27 -40.95
N GLU A 606 13.05 -37.98 -41.82
CA GLU A 606 14.43 -37.66 -42.18
C GLU A 606 14.54 -36.27 -42.81
N ALA A 607 13.67 -35.95 -43.78
CA ALA A 607 13.70 -34.64 -44.43
C ALA A 607 13.35 -33.48 -43.48
N LEU A 608 12.49 -33.70 -42.48
CA LEU A 608 12.16 -32.69 -41.46
C LEU A 608 13.25 -32.58 -40.37
N GLY A 609 13.89 -33.69 -40.02
CA GLY A 609 15.08 -33.72 -39.16
C GLY A 609 16.22 -32.91 -39.77
N GLU A 610 16.52 -33.11 -41.05
CA GLU A 610 17.51 -32.31 -41.77
C GLU A 610 17.13 -30.82 -41.85
N CYS A 611 15.83 -30.51 -42.01
CA CYS A 611 15.36 -29.11 -41.95
C CYS A 611 15.63 -28.49 -40.57
N TYR A 612 15.44 -29.27 -39.50
CA TYR A 612 15.69 -28.84 -38.13
C TYR A 612 17.19 -28.62 -37.89
N ASP A 613 18.03 -29.57 -38.28
CA ASP A 613 19.49 -29.45 -38.14
C ASP A 613 20.02 -28.24 -38.93
N THR A 614 19.56 -28.05 -40.17
CA THR A 614 19.89 -26.88 -40.99
C THR A 614 19.49 -25.58 -40.31
N MET A 615 18.34 -25.57 -39.62
CA MET A 615 17.88 -24.39 -38.89
C MET A 615 18.74 -24.14 -37.65
N MET A 616 19.09 -25.19 -36.89
CA MET A 616 19.92 -25.08 -35.68
C MET A 616 21.37 -24.69 -36.01
N GLU A 617 21.91 -25.11 -37.15
CA GLU A 617 23.24 -24.68 -37.65
C GLU A 617 23.26 -23.20 -38.05
N ASN A 618 22.13 -22.66 -38.50
CA ASN A 618 21.97 -21.25 -38.84
C ASN A 618 21.46 -20.38 -37.67
N ASP A 619 21.16 -20.98 -36.51
CA ASP A 619 20.72 -20.25 -35.32
C ASP A 619 21.93 -19.60 -34.64
N ILE A 620 22.01 -18.27 -34.70
CA ILE A 620 23.16 -17.50 -34.18
C ILE A 620 23.13 -17.41 -32.63
N GLY A 621 22.06 -17.87 -31.97
CA GLY A 621 21.95 -17.92 -30.52
C GLY A 621 21.83 -16.53 -29.86
N GLY A 622 20.65 -16.24 -29.30
CA GLY A 622 20.34 -15.02 -28.53
C GLY A 622 19.66 -13.90 -29.32
N VAL A 623 18.81 -13.14 -28.62
CA VAL A 623 18.09 -11.87 -28.94
C VAL A 623 17.19 -11.84 -30.20
N PHE A 624 17.42 -12.68 -31.21
CA PHE A 624 16.60 -12.79 -32.42
C PHE A 624 15.76 -14.08 -32.49
N SER A 625 15.70 -14.81 -31.38
CA SER A 625 15.23 -16.18 -31.30
C SER A 625 13.78 -16.31 -30.81
N ASP A 626 12.89 -15.38 -31.15
CA ASP A 626 11.46 -15.57 -30.87
C ASP A 626 10.96 -16.81 -31.64
N SER A 627 10.20 -17.66 -30.94
CA SER A 627 9.47 -18.80 -31.47
C SER A 627 8.73 -18.50 -32.79
N SER A 628 8.16 -17.29 -32.93
CA SER A 628 7.47 -16.83 -34.15
C SER A 628 8.42 -16.66 -35.34
N TYR A 629 9.62 -16.14 -35.11
CA TYR A 629 10.64 -16.00 -36.14
C TYR A 629 11.21 -17.37 -36.54
N LYS A 630 11.54 -18.19 -35.54
CA LYS A 630 12.01 -19.57 -35.73
C LYS A 630 11.02 -20.40 -36.59
N ALA A 631 9.72 -20.24 -36.35
CA ALA A 631 8.68 -20.91 -37.13
C ALA A 631 8.66 -20.48 -38.61
N LYS A 632 8.82 -19.17 -38.89
CA LYS A 632 8.84 -18.64 -40.27
C LYS A 632 10.07 -19.09 -41.05
N GLU A 633 11.24 -19.12 -40.41
CA GLU A 633 12.46 -19.59 -41.09
C GLU A 633 12.41 -21.11 -41.30
N PHE A 634 11.89 -21.86 -40.34
CA PHE A 634 11.64 -23.30 -40.49
C PHE A 634 10.65 -23.60 -41.64
N GLU A 635 9.57 -22.82 -41.77
CA GLU A 635 8.61 -22.91 -42.89
C GLU A 635 9.29 -22.70 -44.25
N LYS A 636 10.20 -21.73 -44.33
CA LYS A 636 10.96 -21.41 -45.54
C LYS A 636 11.92 -22.53 -45.92
N ILE A 637 12.60 -23.13 -44.94
CA ILE A 637 13.49 -24.28 -45.16
C ILE A 637 12.69 -25.50 -45.67
N ILE A 638 11.54 -25.81 -45.05
CA ILE A 638 10.62 -26.87 -45.49
C ILE A 638 10.15 -26.62 -46.92
N SER A 639 9.76 -25.38 -47.22
CA SER A 639 9.26 -24.99 -48.55
C SER A 639 10.33 -25.16 -49.64
N ASN A 640 11.60 -24.90 -49.30
CA ASN A 640 12.74 -25.11 -50.20
C ASN A 640 13.07 -26.60 -50.40
N LYS A 641 13.01 -27.42 -49.35
CA LYS A 641 13.17 -28.89 -49.48
C LYS A 641 12.04 -29.51 -50.30
N LYS A 642 10.82 -28.98 -50.18
CA LYS A 642 9.67 -29.39 -50.99
C LYS A 642 9.85 -29.05 -52.47
N SER A 643 10.32 -27.85 -52.82
CA SER A 643 10.54 -27.47 -54.22
C SER A 643 11.63 -28.32 -54.89
N LYS A 644 12.59 -28.83 -54.10
CA LYS A 644 13.65 -29.75 -54.56
C LYS A 644 13.24 -31.24 -54.60
N GLY A 645 11.98 -31.56 -54.32
CA GLY A 645 11.43 -32.93 -54.49
C GLY A 645 11.60 -33.87 -53.30
N TYR A 646 12.28 -33.45 -52.22
CA TYR A 646 12.52 -34.29 -51.03
C TYR A 646 11.27 -34.52 -50.17
N LEU A 647 10.22 -33.70 -50.34
CA LEU A 647 8.94 -33.81 -49.61
C LEU A 647 7.76 -34.08 -50.56
N LYS A 648 7.87 -35.13 -51.38
CA LYS A 648 6.83 -35.50 -52.36
C LYS A 648 5.53 -35.95 -51.65
N GLY A 649 4.41 -35.28 -51.97
CA GLY A 649 3.11 -35.51 -51.31
C GLY A 649 2.92 -34.77 -49.97
N PHE A 650 3.79 -33.81 -49.67
CA PHE A 650 3.74 -32.96 -48.47
C PHE A 650 2.95 -31.67 -48.75
N GLY A 651 1.63 -31.72 -48.56
CA GLY A 651 0.71 -30.60 -48.81
C GLY A 651 0.79 -29.48 -47.76
N LYS A 652 0.07 -28.37 -47.99
CA LYS A 652 0.06 -27.19 -47.11
C LYS A 652 -0.29 -27.54 -45.65
N ALA A 653 -1.32 -28.36 -45.43
CA ALA A 653 -1.73 -28.81 -44.10
C ALA A 653 -0.63 -29.56 -43.33
N LYS A 654 0.26 -30.29 -44.04
CA LYS A 654 1.39 -31.00 -43.41
C LYS A 654 2.55 -30.06 -43.06
N ILE A 655 2.70 -28.97 -43.81
CA ILE A 655 3.67 -27.91 -43.49
C ILE A 655 3.23 -27.21 -42.21
N GLU A 656 1.96 -26.80 -42.12
CA GLU A 656 1.39 -26.19 -40.91
C GLU A 656 1.50 -27.12 -39.70
N LEU A 657 1.23 -28.41 -39.88
CA LEU A 657 1.40 -29.42 -38.82
C LEU A 657 2.87 -29.56 -38.39
N ALA A 658 3.81 -29.61 -39.34
CA ALA A 658 5.24 -29.69 -39.04
C ALA A 658 5.75 -28.45 -38.30
N ILE A 659 5.27 -27.26 -38.65
CA ILE A 659 5.58 -26.00 -37.93
C ILE A 659 5.01 -26.04 -36.51
N SER A 660 3.79 -26.54 -36.34
CA SER A 660 3.18 -26.68 -35.01
C SER A 660 3.96 -27.65 -34.10
N GLU A 661 4.38 -28.79 -34.64
CA GLU A 661 5.20 -29.76 -33.90
C GLU A 661 6.60 -29.22 -33.62
N PHE A 662 7.20 -28.48 -34.55
CA PHE A 662 8.46 -27.77 -34.32
C PHE A 662 8.34 -26.73 -33.20
N LEU A 663 7.31 -25.88 -33.23
CA LEU A 663 7.02 -24.91 -32.17
C LEU A 663 6.86 -25.58 -30.81
N LYS A 664 6.11 -26.68 -30.73
CA LYS A 664 5.96 -27.47 -29.50
C LYS A 664 7.27 -28.07 -29.02
N PHE A 665 8.17 -28.44 -29.93
CA PHE A 665 9.47 -29.01 -29.59
C PHE A 665 10.39 -27.96 -28.98
N ILE A 666 10.51 -26.78 -29.61
CA ILE A 666 11.40 -25.72 -29.12
C ILE A 666 10.88 -25.04 -27.85
N THR A 667 9.55 -24.90 -27.68
CA THR A 667 8.95 -24.31 -26.47
C THR A 667 8.93 -25.24 -25.26
N LYS A 668 9.16 -26.54 -25.45
CA LYS A 668 9.38 -27.49 -24.35
C LYS A 668 10.86 -27.70 -24.00
N GLY A 669 11.77 -27.24 -24.86
CA GLY A 669 13.22 -27.41 -24.74
C GLY A 669 13.98 -26.16 -24.28
N GLU A 670 13.36 -24.98 -24.41
CA GLU A 670 13.70 -23.72 -23.72
C GLU A 670 13.03 -23.70 -22.33
#